data_AF-A0A552FWV1-F1
#
_entry.id   AF-A0A552FWV1-F1
#
_cell.length_a   1.000
_cell.length_b   1.000
_cell.length_c   1.000
_cell.angle_alpha   90.00
_cell.angle_beta   90.00
_cell.angle_gamma   90.00
#
_symmetry.space_group_name_H-M   'P 1'
#
loop_
_entity.id
_entity.type
_entity.pdbx_description
1 polymer ?
#
loop_
_entity_poly.entity_id
_entity_poly.type
_entity_poly.pdbx_seq_one_letter_code
_entity_poly.pdbx_strand_id
1 'polypeptide(L)'
;MSLKGVQLSLFDEAQPALGKHGTFNPNHKESVHRWYPYIEGFSAQFVSNLLDEFGSSENQIYDPFAGTGTTMTVAASRGMPAFYSEINPFMRLVIESKTNNLIWAIENINILKKYFTEILDKVKYNLPSDQDALEIFNQAFKNKVYYQSSRLIEVIALKQIIHQSDVVCQLKEFAYLALGSIAVECSELKRASDLRYRRQNEYLPLNLSVLDKFKDKTDQIYQDILRMTDNLSRFSPVTCLEESALVSGDKTDFIDLIITSPPYLNGTNYFRNTKIELWLTGFLNNEKDLELFRQKAMAAGINNISRNNREIIPIVEIESFVSNLEKSAYDSRIPQLVKCYFSDTILWLRQAFKVLKKSGLLIIDIGDSCFAGVHIPTEQIITILATNMGFKLREERLVRGRKSKDGSPLKQVLLIFEKSFNTSQYIPANKNYSLIQNSFKDYQSMAEEFANCLPHQQEPYSKRNWGHQLHSLCSYQGKLKPAIAHFLIKYFTSPQDIILDPMSGSGTIPLEAFLQGRYPVGNDLQELGFILTKAKVEKGTDEEVYEIFNSLTKYISKYKKDQDFLNYAEFGFNGKITDYFHPETYREILAARHYIKTSPCTLWGQALVYSCLLHILHGNRPYALSRCSHPVTPFKPSGDFEYRPLIPRLKEKIARMLQSEYPQNAFCGMATQLPFSKLNYTGNIDVVITSPPFADSTRFFIANWLRLWLTGWEPEDFVVRQEQFLEYKQRRNMDIYYDFFNSCAGWLKPKGRLILHVGKTASCNMAEELSSRAGEHFQLVYSFEENVQNREKFGITAQGATKSHQYLFFIRK
;
A
#
# COMPACT_ATOMS: atom_id res chain seq x y z
N MET A 1 -16.20 -25.40 44.58
CA MET A 1 -15.11 -24.92 45.46
C MET A 1 -14.50 -23.68 44.83
N SER A 2 -14.28 -22.65 45.65
CA SER A 2 -14.00 -21.27 45.26
C SER A 2 -12.69 -21.07 44.49
N LEU A 3 -12.74 -20.15 43.52
CA LEU A 3 -11.60 -19.37 43.06
C LEU A 3 -11.01 -18.52 44.21
N LYS A 4 -9.72 -18.70 44.51
CA LYS A 4 -8.90 -17.72 45.23
C LYS A 4 -7.60 -17.52 44.45
N GLY A 5 -7.26 -16.25 44.27
CA GLY A 5 -6.20 -15.80 43.37
C GLY A 5 -4.78 -15.95 43.90
N VAL A 6 -3.87 -15.54 43.01
CA VAL A 6 -2.47 -15.20 43.26
C VAL A 6 -2.24 -13.94 42.40
N GLN A 7 -2.48 -12.75 42.96
CA GLN A 7 -1.54 -11.90 43.70
C GLN A 7 -0.82 -10.92 42.76
N LEU A 8 -1.43 -9.73 42.64
CA LEU A 8 -0.77 -8.48 42.31
C LEU A 8 0.39 -8.26 43.30
N SER A 9 1.61 -8.10 42.78
CA SER A 9 2.75 -7.60 43.56
C SER A 9 3.17 -6.23 43.03
N LEU A 10 2.67 -5.21 43.72
CA LEU A 10 3.43 -4.05 44.23
C LEU A 10 4.69 -3.64 43.45
N PHE A 11 4.49 -2.77 42.46
CA PHE A 11 5.27 -1.53 42.34
C PHE A 11 4.25 -0.39 42.18
N ASP A 12 3.69 0.01 43.32
CA ASP A 12 3.07 1.32 43.49
C ASP A 12 4.18 2.39 43.48
N GLU A 13 4.66 2.72 42.29
CA GLU A 13 5.02 4.09 41.97
C GLU A 13 4.17 4.44 40.75
N ALA A 14 3.02 5.09 41.00
CA ALA A 14 2.29 5.76 39.95
C ALA A 14 3.27 6.72 39.27
N GLN A 15 3.83 6.33 38.11
CA GLN A 15 4.64 7.25 37.32
C GLN A 15 3.79 8.52 37.15
N PRO A 16 4.30 9.69 37.55
CA PRO A 16 3.53 10.91 37.50
C PRO A 16 3.08 11.13 36.06
N ALA A 17 1.77 11.33 35.85
CA ALA A 17 1.23 11.64 34.54
C ALA A 17 2.10 12.73 33.89
N LEU A 18 2.59 12.48 32.67
CA LEU A 18 3.43 13.44 31.91
C LEU A 18 2.73 14.80 31.70
N GLY A 19 1.43 14.90 32.01
CA GLY A 19 0.80 16.14 32.45
C GLY A 19 0.76 17.19 31.34
N LYS A 20 1.21 18.42 31.64
CA LYS A 20 1.21 19.55 30.68
C LYS A 20 2.13 19.35 29.47
N HIS A 21 3.10 18.43 29.55
CA HIS A 21 4.10 18.21 28.51
C HIS A 21 3.58 17.41 27.31
N GLY A 22 2.52 16.61 27.48
CA GLY A 22 1.80 15.95 26.38
C GLY A 22 0.94 16.90 25.53
N THR A 23 1.13 18.22 25.66
CA THR A 23 0.47 19.27 24.87
C THR A 23 1.48 20.33 24.47
N PHE A 24 1.17 21.12 23.44
CA PHE A 24 2.07 22.17 22.95
C PHE A 24 2.23 23.34 23.92
N ASN A 25 1.37 23.49 24.93
CA ASN A 25 1.32 24.70 25.77
C ASN A 25 2.69 25.18 26.32
N PRO A 26 3.63 24.31 26.76
CA PRO A 26 4.97 24.75 27.15
C PRO A 26 5.75 25.46 26.03
N ASN A 27 5.56 25.05 24.77
CA ASN A 27 6.29 25.57 23.62
C ASN A 27 5.96 27.03 23.28
N HIS A 28 4.93 27.63 23.87
CA HIS A 28 4.64 29.06 23.67
C HIS A 28 5.75 29.99 24.17
N LYS A 29 6.65 29.50 25.04
CA LYS A 29 7.78 30.26 25.58
C LYS A 29 9.13 29.79 25.05
N GLU A 30 9.22 28.55 24.58
CA GLU A 30 10.46 27.96 24.07
C GLU A 30 10.91 28.61 22.76
N SER A 31 12.20 28.97 22.69
CA SER A 31 12.82 29.52 21.48
C SER A 31 12.68 28.56 20.31
N VAL A 32 12.55 29.11 19.09
CA VAL A 32 12.25 28.38 17.85
C VAL A 32 10.85 27.77 17.82
N HIS A 33 10.44 27.02 18.84
CA HIS A 33 9.11 26.40 18.89
C HIS A 33 7.99 27.45 18.91
N ARG A 34 8.16 28.56 19.64
CA ARG A 34 7.16 29.65 19.74
C ARG A 34 6.97 30.49 18.48
N TRP A 35 7.79 30.29 17.44
CA TRP A 35 7.65 31.04 16.19
C TRP A 35 6.30 30.81 15.53
N TYR A 36 5.75 29.60 15.68
CA TYR A 36 4.38 29.29 15.28
C TYR A 36 3.68 28.41 16.34
N PRO A 37 2.62 28.91 17.00
CA PRO A 37 1.87 28.15 17.99
C PRO A 37 0.92 27.12 17.37
N TYR A 38 0.83 25.92 17.95
CA TYR A 38 0.01 24.84 17.40
C TYR A 38 -0.65 24.01 18.49
N ILE A 39 -1.98 24.09 18.59
CA ILE A 39 -2.72 23.54 19.73
C ILE A 39 -2.66 22.01 19.75
N GLU A 40 -2.54 21.42 18.56
CA GLU A 40 -2.64 20.00 18.30
C GLU A 40 -1.30 19.25 18.50
N GLY A 41 -0.18 19.95 18.73
CA GLY A 41 1.13 19.32 18.94
C GLY A 41 1.43 18.96 20.41
N PHE A 42 2.50 18.20 20.63
CA PHE A 42 3.13 18.00 21.95
C PHE A 42 4.30 18.97 22.19
N SER A 43 4.81 19.01 23.42
CA SER A 43 5.92 19.91 23.81
C SER A 43 7.30 19.41 23.39
N ALA A 44 8.26 20.33 23.27
CA ALA A 44 9.67 20.02 23.01
C ALA A 44 10.28 19.17 24.13
N GLN A 45 9.95 19.47 25.39
CA GLN A 45 10.40 18.69 26.55
C GLN A 45 9.91 17.23 26.49
N PHE A 46 8.69 17.01 26.00
CA PHE A 46 8.15 15.66 25.84
C PHE A 46 8.99 14.85 24.85
N VAL A 47 9.31 15.41 23.69
CA VAL A 47 10.22 14.76 22.72
C VAL A 47 11.62 14.58 23.30
N SER A 48 12.15 15.62 23.96
CA SER A 48 13.47 15.59 24.61
C SER A 48 13.60 14.37 25.51
N ASN A 49 12.62 14.16 26.41
CA ASN A 49 12.60 13.03 27.32
C ASN A 49 12.52 11.67 26.59
N LEU A 50 11.73 11.58 25.52
CA LEU A 50 11.64 10.35 24.71
C LEU A 50 12.95 10.05 23.97
N LEU A 51 13.64 11.07 23.48
CA LEU A 51 14.95 10.90 22.85
C LEU A 51 16.04 10.57 23.87
N ASP A 52 15.95 11.08 25.10
CA ASP A 52 16.86 10.71 26.21
C ASP A 52 16.66 9.25 26.62
N GLU A 53 15.43 8.75 26.58
CA GLU A 53 15.09 7.40 27.01
C GLU A 53 15.30 6.35 25.91
N PHE A 54 14.89 6.64 24.67
CA PHE A 54 14.83 5.67 23.57
C PHE A 54 15.79 5.95 22.43
N GLY A 55 16.43 7.13 22.41
CA GLY A 55 17.31 7.56 21.35
C GLY A 55 18.79 7.49 21.70
N SER A 56 19.62 7.62 20.67
CA SER A 56 21.07 7.79 20.73
C SER A 56 21.49 8.72 19.59
N SER A 57 22.62 9.42 19.72
CA SER A 57 23.05 10.48 18.77
C SER A 57 23.06 10.02 17.30
N GLU A 58 23.32 8.74 17.06
CA GLU A 58 23.41 8.14 15.72
C GLU A 58 22.05 7.75 15.13
N ASN A 59 20.96 7.81 15.91
CA ASN A 59 19.66 7.33 15.46
C ASN A 59 19.03 8.24 14.41
N GLN A 60 18.53 7.62 13.34
CA GLN A 60 17.67 8.28 12.37
C GLN A 60 16.24 8.40 12.95
N ILE A 61 15.78 9.63 13.14
CA ILE A 61 14.47 9.95 13.72
C ILE A 61 13.46 10.22 12.61
N TYR A 62 12.23 9.73 12.76
CA TYR A 62 11.14 10.01 11.80
C TYR A 62 9.85 10.44 12.50
N ASP A 63 9.16 11.42 11.91
CA ASP A 63 7.78 11.78 12.29
C ASP A 63 6.86 11.78 11.05
N PRO A 64 5.99 10.77 10.87
CA PRO A 64 5.03 10.70 9.76
C PRO A 64 3.94 11.78 9.78
N PHE A 65 3.75 12.49 10.89
CA PHE A 65 2.74 13.53 11.06
C PHE A 65 3.33 14.74 11.78
N ALA A 66 4.37 15.31 11.19
CA ALA A 66 5.26 16.22 11.89
C ALA A 66 4.61 17.53 12.37
N GLY A 67 3.48 17.96 11.78
CA GLY A 67 2.80 19.19 12.15
C GLY A 67 3.79 20.36 12.09
N THR A 68 3.97 21.08 13.20
CA THR A 68 4.94 22.19 13.26
C THR A 68 6.41 21.77 13.45
N GLY A 69 6.70 20.48 13.42
CA GLY A 69 8.05 19.94 13.50
C GLY A 69 8.65 19.85 14.89
N THR A 70 7.86 19.68 15.97
CA THR A 70 8.45 19.60 17.32
C THR A 70 9.49 18.49 17.40
N THR A 71 9.19 17.30 16.87
CA THR A 71 10.14 16.17 16.80
C THR A 71 11.39 16.54 16.01
N MET A 72 11.20 17.16 14.85
CA MET A 72 12.29 17.54 13.93
C MET A 72 13.20 18.61 14.53
N THR A 73 12.64 19.66 15.14
CA THR A 73 13.42 20.73 15.77
C THR A 73 14.25 20.20 16.93
N VAL A 74 13.68 19.33 17.78
CA VAL A 74 14.42 18.75 18.91
C VAL A 74 15.52 17.80 18.42
N ALA A 75 15.22 16.90 17.49
CA ALA A 75 16.20 15.98 16.91
C ALA A 75 17.35 16.74 16.21
N ALA A 76 17.00 17.71 15.37
CA ALA A 76 17.97 18.59 14.71
C ALA A 76 18.88 19.27 15.74
N SER A 77 18.32 19.88 16.79
CA SER A 77 19.10 20.58 17.84
C SER A 77 20.06 19.69 18.63
N ARG A 78 19.87 18.37 18.56
CA ARG A 78 20.70 17.34 19.20
C ARG A 78 21.70 16.70 18.24
N GLY A 79 21.78 17.17 17.00
CA GLY A 79 22.67 16.63 15.98
C GLY A 79 22.18 15.33 15.35
N MET A 80 20.94 14.90 15.64
CA MET A 80 20.41 13.63 15.17
C MET A 80 19.85 13.78 13.75
N PRO A 81 20.17 12.87 12.80
CA PRO A 81 19.54 12.87 11.48
C PRO A 81 18.03 12.67 11.61
N ALA A 82 17.23 13.56 11.00
CA ALA A 82 15.78 13.50 11.14
C ALA A 82 15.04 13.60 9.80
N PHE A 83 13.95 12.86 9.70
CA PHE A 83 13.09 12.74 8.53
C PHE A 83 11.65 13.06 8.92
N TYR A 84 10.86 13.61 8.00
CA TYR A 84 9.44 13.85 8.28
C TYR A 84 8.55 13.65 7.06
N SER A 85 7.26 13.43 7.32
CA SER A 85 6.19 13.63 6.34
C SER A 85 5.17 14.62 6.91
N GLU A 86 4.72 15.55 6.07
CA GLU A 86 3.71 16.55 6.46
C GLU A 86 2.96 17.06 5.22
N ILE A 87 1.66 16.79 5.18
CA ILE A 87 0.80 17.08 4.02
C ILE A 87 0.47 18.56 3.87
N ASN A 88 0.52 19.32 4.96
CA ASN A 88 0.27 20.75 4.94
C ASN A 88 1.53 21.50 4.50
N PRO A 89 1.57 22.09 3.29
CA PRO A 89 2.79 22.76 2.79
C PRO A 89 3.19 23.98 3.62
N PHE A 90 2.24 24.66 4.27
CA PHE A 90 2.59 25.72 5.21
C PHE A 90 3.29 25.16 6.46
N MET A 91 2.89 23.98 6.94
CA MET A 91 3.58 23.32 8.05
C MET A 91 4.98 22.85 7.66
N ARG A 92 5.18 22.37 6.42
CA ARG A 92 6.53 22.10 5.88
C ARG A 92 7.41 23.35 5.91
N LEU A 93 6.89 24.50 5.45
CA LEU A 93 7.60 25.78 5.54
C LEU A 93 7.96 26.14 6.99
N VAL A 94 7.06 25.88 7.95
CA VAL A 94 7.33 26.07 9.40
C VAL A 94 8.45 25.15 9.87
N ILE A 95 8.44 23.86 9.47
CA ILE A 95 9.49 22.89 9.81
C ILE A 95 10.83 23.37 9.28
N GLU A 96 10.94 23.60 7.97
CA GLU A 96 12.16 24.03 7.27
C GLU A 96 12.73 25.33 7.88
N SER A 97 11.85 26.28 8.22
CA SER A 97 12.24 27.53 8.89
C SER A 97 12.87 27.29 10.26
N LYS A 98 12.34 26.33 11.02
CA LYS A 98 12.81 25.98 12.38
C LYS A 98 14.03 25.05 12.39
N THR A 99 14.42 24.49 11.25
CA THR A 99 15.51 23.51 11.14
C THR A 99 16.55 23.94 10.10
N ASN A 100 16.34 23.65 8.82
CA ASN A 100 17.33 23.82 7.76
C ASN A 100 17.65 25.30 7.50
N ASN A 101 16.63 26.15 7.44
CA ASN A 101 16.84 27.58 7.22
C ASN A 101 17.41 28.27 8.46
N LEU A 102 17.18 27.72 9.65
CA LEU A 102 17.80 28.21 10.88
C LEU A 102 19.32 28.03 10.81
N ILE A 103 19.82 26.88 10.32
CA ILE A 103 21.27 26.66 10.10
C ILE A 103 21.84 27.75 9.20
N TRP A 104 21.18 28.00 8.06
CA TRP A 104 21.58 29.06 7.13
C TRP A 104 21.50 30.47 7.76
N ALA A 105 20.44 30.75 8.52
CA ALA A 105 20.19 32.08 9.07
C ALA A 105 21.16 32.47 10.17
N ILE A 106 21.70 31.51 10.93
CA ILE A 106 22.72 31.82 11.93
C ILE A 106 23.96 32.44 11.28
N GLU A 107 24.40 31.89 10.14
CA GLU A 107 25.54 32.43 9.36
C GLU A 107 25.20 33.75 8.64
N ASN A 108 23.91 33.99 8.37
CA ASN A 108 23.42 35.09 7.55
C ASN A 108 22.51 36.07 8.32
N ILE A 109 22.65 36.15 9.64
CA ILE A 109 21.67 36.81 10.52
C ILE A 109 21.49 38.31 10.22
N ASN A 110 22.57 38.99 9.83
CA ASN A 110 22.52 40.41 9.46
C ASN A 110 21.72 40.64 8.17
N ILE A 111 21.84 39.72 7.20
CA ILE A 111 21.08 39.77 5.95
C ILE A 111 19.59 39.54 6.24
N LEU A 112 19.26 38.59 7.12
CA LEU A 112 17.89 38.33 7.55
C LEU A 112 17.26 39.56 8.22
N LYS A 113 17.96 40.20 9.16
CA LYS A 113 17.50 41.42 9.82
C LYS A 113 17.25 42.55 8.83
N LYS A 114 18.17 42.75 7.89
CA LYS A 114 18.05 43.76 6.84
C LYS A 114 16.79 43.51 6.01
N TYR A 115 16.57 42.26 5.58
CA TYR A 115 15.41 41.88 4.79
C TYR A 115 14.08 42.14 5.51
N PHE A 116 13.97 41.80 6.80
CA PHE A 116 12.77 42.12 7.60
C PHE A 116 12.51 43.62 7.67
N THR A 117 13.56 44.43 7.83
CA THR A 117 13.46 45.89 7.86
C THR A 117 13.02 46.43 6.50
N GLU A 118 13.60 45.93 5.41
CA GLU A 118 13.25 46.31 4.04
C GLU A 118 11.78 45.97 3.69
N ILE A 119 11.24 44.84 4.16
CA ILE A 119 9.81 44.52 3.98
C ILE A 119 8.94 45.60 4.64
N LEU A 120 9.18 45.88 5.92
CA LEU A 120 8.39 46.85 6.68
C LEU A 120 8.45 48.24 6.06
N ASP A 121 9.62 48.65 5.57
CA ASP A 121 9.78 49.94 4.91
C ASP A 121 9.08 49.99 3.55
N LYS A 122 9.20 48.93 2.73
CA LYS A 122 8.49 48.86 1.44
C LYS A 122 6.97 48.91 1.62
N VAL A 123 6.42 48.22 2.63
CA VAL A 123 4.97 48.19 2.86
C VAL A 123 4.41 49.57 3.18
N LYS A 124 5.13 50.40 3.95
CA LYS A 124 4.70 51.78 4.29
C LYS A 124 4.39 52.64 3.06
N TYR A 125 5.09 52.38 1.94
CA TYR A 125 4.94 53.15 0.70
C TYR A 125 4.08 52.45 -0.37
N ASN A 126 3.65 51.21 -0.13
CA ASN A 126 2.96 50.37 -1.12
C ASN A 126 1.70 49.71 -0.53
N LEU A 127 0.90 50.47 0.20
CA LEU A 127 -0.40 49.99 0.68
C LEU A 127 -1.43 49.99 -0.47
N PRO A 128 -2.17 48.89 -0.70
CA PRO A 128 -3.25 48.86 -1.68
C PRO A 128 -4.42 49.75 -1.22
N SER A 129 -5.28 50.12 -2.17
CA SER A 129 -6.57 50.72 -1.80
C SER A 129 -7.46 49.69 -1.08
N ASP A 130 -8.44 50.16 -0.31
CA ASP A 130 -9.43 49.28 0.36
C ASP A 130 -10.14 48.39 -0.65
N GLN A 131 -10.48 48.93 -1.83
CA GLN A 131 -11.13 48.22 -2.91
C GLN A 131 -10.25 47.10 -3.48
N ASP A 132 -8.98 47.37 -3.75
CA ASP A 132 -8.04 46.38 -4.30
C ASP A 132 -7.79 45.25 -3.29
N ALA A 133 -7.60 45.61 -2.01
CA ALA A 133 -7.40 44.64 -0.94
C ALA A 133 -8.62 43.72 -0.77
N LEU A 134 -9.82 44.30 -0.85
CA LEU A 134 -11.09 43.56 -0.79
C LEU A 134 -11.28 42.66 -2.02
N GLU A 135 -10.90 43.11 -3.20
CA GLU A 135 -10.98 42.30 -4.43
C GLU A 135 -10.08 41.08 -4.34
N ILE A 136 -8.80 41.26 -3.98
CA ILE A 136 -7.83 40.17 -3.79
C ILE A 136 -8.33 39.18 -2.73
N PHE A 137 -8.88 39.68 -1.62
CA PHE A 137 -9.44 38.82 -0.58
C PHE A 137 -10.66 38.04 -1.07
N ASN A 138 -11.58 38.67 -1.80
CA ASN A 138 -12.81 38.04 -2.29
C ASN A 138 -12.55 36.98 -3.36
N GLN A 139 -11.42 37.05 -4.09
CA GLN A 139 -10.99 35.97 -4.98
C GLN A 139 -10.75 34.67 -4.19
N ALA A 140 -10.23 34.76 -2.96
CA ALA A 140 -9.96 33.59 -2.12
C ALA A 140 -11.13 33.21 -1.20
N PHE A 141 -11.77 34.20 -0.58
CA PHE A 141 -12.75 34.06 0.49
C PHE A 141 -14.00 34.92 0.24
N LYS A 142 -14.72 34.60 -0.84
CA LYS A 142 -15.91 35.33 -1.27
C LYS A 142 -16.93 35.55 -0.15
N ASN A 143 -17.35 36.80 0.05
CA ASN A 143 -18.36 37.21 1.05
C ASN A 143 -17.98 36.87 2.50
N LYS A 144 -16.69 36.77 2.81
CA LYS A 144 -16.20 36.60 4.19
C LYS A 144 -15.63 37.92 4.70
N VAL A 145 -15.67 38.10 6.01
CA VAL A 145 -15.09 39.27 6.69
C VAL A 145 -14.08 38.77 7.72
N TYR A 146 -12.90 38.30 7.26
CA TYR A 146 -11.86 37.81 8.17
C TYR A 146 -10.98 38.93 8.71
N TYR A 147 -10.97 40.10 8.08
CA TYR A 147 -10.21 41.26 8.52
C TYR A 147 -11.08 42.50 8.37
N GLN A 148 -10.90 43.48 9.25
CA GLN A 148 -11.38 44.84 9.01
C GLN A 148 -10.48 45.52 7.97
N SER A 149 -11.00 46.55 7.30
CA SER A 149 -10.34 47.27 6.20
C SER A 149 -8.86 47.59 6.43
N SER A 150 -8.51 48.27 7.53
CA SER A 150 -7.12 48.64 7.82
C SER A 150 -6.18 47.43 7.89
N ARG A 151 -6.59 46.39 8.61
CA ARG A 151 -5.83 45.14 8.77
C ARG A 151 -5.77 44.33 7.47
N LEU A 152 -6.83 44.37 6.67
CA LEU A 152 -6.84 43.70 5.38
C LEU A 152 -5.80 44.32 4.43
N ILE A 153 -5.77 45.65 4.35
CA ILE A 153 -4.82 46.42 3.54
C ILE A 153 -3.38 46.05 3.94
N GLU A 154 -3.05 46.07 5.23
CA GLU A 154 -1.71 45.75 5.72
C GLU A 154 -1.31 44.28 5.45
N VAL A 155 -2.22 43.32 5.66
CA VAL A 155 -1.97 41.90 5.37
C VAL A 155 -1.73 41.66 3.88
N ILE A 156 -2.53 42.29 3.00
CA ILE A 156 -2.36 42.16 1.55
C ILE A 156 -1.05 42.80 1.10
N ALA A 157 -0.69 43.97 1.63
CA ALA A 157 0.58 44.62 1.32
C ALA A 157 1.77 43.73 1.70
N LEU A 158 1.78 43.17 2.92
CA LEU A 158 2.82 42.22 3.35
C LEU A 158 2.88 41.00 2.42
N LYS A 159 1.73 40.40 2.10
CA LYS A 159 1.64 39.26 1.18
C LYS A 159 2.26 39.58 -0.18
N GLN A 160 1.91 40.72 -0.79
CA GLN A 160 2.40 41.11 -2.11
C GLN A 160 3.90 41.41 -2.10
N ILE A 161 4.37 42.21 -1.12
CA ILE A 161 5.79 42.55 -1.00
C ILE A 161 6.64 41.29 -0.81
N ILE A 162 6.25 40.41 0.12
CA ILE A 162 7.00 39.15 0.34
C ILE A 162 6.98 38.28 -0.93
N HIS A 163 5.83 38.18 -1.61
CA HIS A 163 5.70 37.39 -2.83
C HIS A 163 6.55 37.93 -4.00
N GLN A 164 6.66 39.26 -4.13
CA GLN A 164 7.42 39.94 -5.19
C GLN A 164 8.91 40.08 -4.87
N SER A 165 9.33 39.87 -3.62
CA SER A 165 10.74 39.86 -3.24
C SER A 165 11.52 38.80 -4.03
N ASP A 166 12.54 39.26 -4.74
CA ASP A 166 13.56 38.46 -5.42
C ASP A 166 14.77 38.29 -4.48
N VAL A 167 14.68 37.29 -3.61
CA VAL A 167 15.67 36.95 -2.58
C VAL A 167 15.80 35.43 -2.48
N VAL A 168 16.85 34.96 -1.81
CA VAL A 168 17.02 33.52 -1.54
C VAL A 168 15.82 32.97 -0.75
N CYS A 169 15.47 31.69 -0.99
CA CYS A 169 14.24 31.09 -0.47
C CYS A 169 14.15 31.17 1.06
N GLN A 170 15.26 30.99 1.79
CA GLN A 170 15.30 31.01 3.25
C GLN A 170 14.77 32.32 3.83
N LEU A 171 15.18 33.47 3.25
CA LEU A 171 14.71 34.79 3.69
C LEU A 171 13.20 34.92 3.51
N LYS A 172 12.70 34.52 2.34
CA LYS A 172 11.28 34.57 1.98
C LYS A 172 10.43 33.67 2.88
N GLU A 173 10.91 32.48 3.19
CA GLU A 173 10.25 31.52 4.07
C GLU A 173 10.18 32.02 5.52
N PHE A 174 11.21 32.66 6.05
CA PHE A 174 11.12 33.32 7.36
C PHE A 174 10.08 34.43 7.41
N ALA A 175 9.96 35.24 6.34
CA ALA A 175 8.93 36.26 6.25
C ALA A 175 7.53 35.65 6.14
N TYR A 176 7.36 34.58 5.37
CA TYR A 176 6.10 33.84 5.30
C TYR A 176 5.73 33.16 6.63
N LEU A 177 6.71 32.61 7.35
CA LEU A 177 6.51 32.09 8.71
C LEU A 177 6.00 33.20 9.64
N ALA A 178 6.64 34.36 9.62
CA ALA A 178 6.23 35.50 10.44
C ALA A 178 4.80 35.94 10.10
N LEU A 179 4.49 36.13 8.81
CA LEU A 179 3.16 36.52 8.33
C LEU A 179 2.09 35.47 8.69
N GLY A 180 2.38 34.19 8.46
CA GLY A 180 1.48 33.08 8.79
C GLY A 180 1.22 32.97 10.29
N SER A 181 2.23 33.20 11.13
CA SER A 181 2.07 33.10 12.59
C SER A 181 1.14 34.15 13.20
N ILE A 182 1.04 35.33 12.58
CA ILE A 182 0.16 36.43 13.04
C ILE A 182 -1.19 36.43 12.33
N ALA A 183 -1.37 35.58 11.31
CA ALA A 183 -2.50 35.61 10.38
C ALA A 183 -3.84 35.55 11.11
N VAL A 184 -4.03 34.55 11.98
CA VAL A 184 -5.27 34.41 12.77
C VAL A 184 -5.31 35.40 13.94
N GLU A 185 -4.16 35.72 14.55
CA GLU A 185 -4.09 36.70 15.65
C GLU A 185 -4.65 38.06 15.23
N CYS A 186 -4.34 38.51 14.01
CA CYS A 186 -4.80 39.78 13.47
C CYS A 186 -6.18 39.72 12.80
N SER A 187 -6.80 38.55 12.71
CA SER A 187 -8.08 38.33 12.04
C SER A 187 -9.28 38.38 13.01
N GLU A 188 -10.47 38.51 12.46
CA GLU A 188 -11.75 38.31 13.13
C GLU A 188 -12.00 36.84 13.53
N LEU A 189 -11.07 35.94 13.26
CA LEU A 189 -11.15 34.53 13.63
C LEU A 189 -10.28 34.22 14.86
N LYS A 190 -10.61 33.13 15.54
CA LYS A 190 -9.87 32.59 16.67
C LYS A 190 -9.82 31.06 16.59
N ARG A 191 -8.64 30.50 16.90
CA ARG A 191 -8.44 29.05 16.99
C ARG A 191 -9.14 28.50 18.24
N ALA A 192 -9.99 27.50 18.05
CA ALA A 192 -10.57 26.65 19.08
C ALA A 192 -10.44 25.19 18.60
N SER A 193 -11.49 24.36 18.71
CA SER A 193 -11.52 23.05 18.03
C SER A 193 -11.55 23.21 16.50
N ASP A 194 -12.20 24.27 16.03
CA ASP A 194 -12.23 24.72 14.64
C ASP A 194 -12.02 26.24 14.61
N LEU A 195 -11.55 26.74 13.48
CA LEU A 195 -11.49 28.18 13.23
C LEU A 195 -12.90 28.78 13.19
N ARG A 196 -13.17 29.71 14.12
CA ARG A 196 -14.47 30.39 14.26
C ARG A 196 -14.28 31.90 14.35
N TYR A 197 -15.35 32.65 14.07
CA TYR A 197 -15.39 34.08 14.37
C TYR A 197 -15.23 34.34 15.87
N ARG A 198 -14.55 35.43 16.20
CA ARG A 198 -14.43 35.98 17.55
C ARG A 198 -15.80 36.35 18.09
N ARG A 199 -16.02 36.11 19.38
CA ARG A 199 -17.18 36.59 20.11
C ARG A 199 -16.99 38.06 20.48
N GLN A 200 -18.06 38.75 20.89
CA GLN A 200 -18.00 40.18 21.25
C GLN A 200 -16.92 40.51 22.28
N ASN A 201 -16.72 39.63 23.28
CA ASN A 201 -15.67 39.78 24.30
C ASN A 201 -14.25 39.36 23.84
N GLU A 202 -14.10 38.94 22.59
CA GLU A 202 -12.84 38.49 21.98
C GLU A 202 -12.41 39.38 20.80
N TYR A 203 -13.17 40.43 20.51
CA TYR A 203 -12.89 41.38 19.44
C TYR A 203 -11.56 42.09 19.64
N LEU A 204 -10.93 42.37 18.52
CA LEU A 204 -9.62 43.02 18.48
C LEU A 204 -9.80 44.54 18.55
N PRO A 205 -8.84 45.27 19.13
CA PRO A 205 -8.84 46.73 19.08
C PRO A 205 -8.86 47.24 17.63
N LEU A 206 -9.61 48.30 17.35
CA LEU A 206 -9.71 48.90 16.01
C LEU A 206 -8.35 49.41 15.49
N ASN A 207 -7.46 49.81 16.40
CA ASN A 207 -6.12 50.32 16.12
C ASN A 207 -5.04 49.22 16.10
N LEU A 208 -5.40 47.93 16.13
CA LEU A 208 -4.43 46.85 16.00
C LEU A 208 -3.79 46.89 14.61
N SER A 209 -2.48 47.14 14.55
CA SER A 209 -1.70 47.05 13.30
C SER A 209 -1.09 45.67 13.11
N VAL A 210 -1.29 45.12 11.91
CA VAL A 210 -0.66 43.90 11.41
C VAL A 210 0.84 44.15 11.23
N LEU A 211 1.25 45.36 10.83
CA LEU A 211 2.67 45.69 10.63
C LEU A 211 3.44 45.66 11.95
N ASP A 212 2.86 46.18 13.03
CA ASP A 212 3.44 46.09 14.37
C ASP A 212 3.56 44.63 14.82
N LYS A 213 2.51 43.82 14.60
CA LYS A 213 2.54 42.38 14.91
C LYS A 213 3.56 41.62 14.08
N PHE A 214 3.71 41.96 12.81
CA PHE A 214 4.72 41.39 11.94
C PHE A 214 6.12 41.74 12.42
N LYS A 215 6.35 43.01 12.75
CA LYS A 215 7.61 43.49 13.32
C LYS A 215 7.95 42.75 14.62
N ASP A 216 7.02 42.68 15.57
CA ASP A 216 7.21 41.98 16.84
C ASP A 216 7.59 40.52 16.61
N LYS A 217 6.95 39.87 15.63
CA LYS A 217 7.24 38.48 15.27
C LYS A 217 8.61 38.31 14.63
N THR A 218 8.97 39.17 13.66
CA THR A 218 10.29 39.13 13.03
C THR A 218 11.41 39.44 14.02
N ASP A 219 11.18 40.38 14.94
CA ASP A 219 12.10 40.68 16.04
C ASP A 219 12.25 39.48 16.97
N GLN A 220 11.14 38.80 17.31
CA GLN A 220 11.19 37.57 18.11
C GLN A 220 12.00 36.47 17.44
N ILE A 221 11.82 36.24 16.13
CA ILE A 221 12.58 35.25 15.36
C ILE A 221 14.06 35.64 15.36
N TYR A 222 14.38 36.89 15.02
CA TYR A 222 15.76 37.39 14.98
C TYR A 222 16.45 37.24 16.35
N GLN A 223 15.78 37.62 17.44
CA GLN A 223 16.35 37.51 18.79
C GLN A 223 16.58 36.06 19.22
N ASP A 224 15.74 35.13 18.79
CA ASP A 224 15.97 33.70 19.04
C ASP A 224 17.19 33.20 18.28
N ILE A 225 17.32 33.51 16.99
CA ILE A 225 18.48 33.13 16.18
C ILE A 225 19.76 33.74 16.76
N LEU A 226 19.72 35.02 17.16
CA LEU A 226 20.87 35.72 17.74
C LEU A 226 21.36 35.07 19.04
N ARG A 227 20.46 34.53 19.86
CA ARG A 227 20.85 33.81 21.09
C ARG A 227 21.45 32.42 20.81
N MET A 228 21.28 31.92 19.59
CA MET A 228 21.75 30.60 19.18
C MET A 228 23.07 30.64 18.39
N THR A 229 23.60 31.82 18.06
CA THR A 229 24.86 31.99 17.29
C THR A 229 26.05 31.29 17.95
N ASP A 230 26.04 31.15 19.29
CA ASP A 230 27.12 30.49 20.04
C ASP A 230 27.01 28.95 20.07
N ASN A 231 25.92 28.36 19.54
CA ASN A 231 25.60 26.92 19.62
C ASN A 231 25.51 26.22 18.24
N LEU A 232 26.15 26.79 17.21
CA LEU A 232 26.12 26.33 15.80
C LEU A 232 26.48 24.85 15.60
N SER A 233 27.38 24.29 16.42
CA SER A 233 27.96 22.96 16.22
C SER A 233 27.02 21.77 16.47
N ARG A 234 25.73 22.01 16.75
CA ARG A 234 24.79 20.96 17.18
C ARG A 234 23.58 20.73 16.28
N PHE A 235 23.30 21.60 15.30
CA PHE A 235 22.12 21.41 14.45
C PHE A 235 22.39 20.50 13.24
N SER A 236 21.63 19.40 13.13
CA SER A 236 21.65 18.52 11.96
C SER A 236 20.52 18.88 10.97
N PRO A 237 20.77 18.85 9.65
CA PRO A 237 19.71 19.03 8.66
C PRO A 237 18.62 17.96 8.76
N VAL A 238 17.39 18.33 8.41
CA VAL A 238 16.24 17.44 8.36
C VAL A 238 15.76 17.25 6.92
N THR A 239 15.15 16.11 6.62
CA THR A 239 14.70 15.78 5.25
C THR A 239 13.21 15.46 5.22
N CYS A 240 12.46 16.14 4.33
CA CYS A 240 11.10 15.70 3.97
C CYS A 240 11.21 14.37 3.20
N LEU A 241 10.73 13.29 3.80
CA LEU A 241 10.72 11.97 3.17
C LEU A 241 9.68 11.91 2.06
N GLU A 242 8.43 12.25 2.42
CA GLU A 242 7.27 12.22 1.55
C GLU A 242 6.31 13.36 1.92
N GLU A 243 5.41 13.73 1.01
CA GLU A 243 4.36 14.71 1.33
C GLU A 243 3.30 14.14 2.28
N SER A 244 3.07 12.82 2.27
CA SER A 244 2.05 12.17 3.10
C SER A 244 2.51 10.82 3.59
N ALA A 245 2.28 10.54 4.87
CA ALA A 245 2.54 9.23 5.44
C ALA A 245 1.61 8.11 4.91
N LEU A 246 0.60 8.45 4.10
CA LEU A 246 -0.29 7.48 3.46
C LEU A 246 0.25 6.94 2.13
N VAL A 247 1.28 7.58 1.58
CA VAL A 247 1.86 7.22 0.27
C VAL A 247 3.06 6.30 0.45
N SER A 248 3.22 5.33 -0.45
CA SER A 248 4.37 4.43 -0.46
C SER A 248 5.60 5.13 -1.05
N GLY A 249 6.62 5.34 -0.23
CA GLY A 249 7.95 5.76 -0.67
C GLY A 249 8.88 4.56 -0.93
N ASP A 250 10.03 4.76 -1.57
CA ASP A 250 10.94 3.67 -1.96
C ASP A 250 11.86 3.17 -0.85
N LYS A 251 12.14 4.01 0.16
CA LYS A 251 13.10 3.69 1.21
C LYS A 251 12.56 2.62 2.18
N THR A 252 13.45 1.75 2.65
CA THR A 252 13.16 0.66 3.59
C THR A 252 14.26 0.57 4.65
N ASP A 253 13.91 0.13 5.86
CA ASP A 253 14.86 -0.27 6.91
C ASP A 253 16.02 0.73 7.16
N PHE A 254 15.71 2.01 7.32
CA PHE A 254 16.72 3.05 7.54
C PHE A 254 16.42 4.01 8.70
N ILE A 255 15.22 3.97 9.27
CA ILE A 255 14.83 4.74 10.46
C ILE A 255 15.05 3.89 11.72
N ASP A 256 15.59 4.45 12.79
CA ASP A 256 15.75 3.73 14.07
C ASP A 256 14.58 3.97 15.02
N LEU A 257 14.06 5.19 15.03
CA LEU A 257 13.07 5.64 16.00
C LEU A 257 12.03 6.54 15.35
N ILE A 258 10.76 6.14 15.46
CA ILE A 258 9.62 6.96 15.06
C ILE A 258 8.98 7.54 16.31
N ILE A 259 8.86 8.87 16.38
CA ILE A 259 8.12 9.57 17.45
C ILE A 259 7.07 10.42 16.76
N THR A 260 5.79 10.15 17.04
CA THR A 260 4.70 10.82 16.33
C THR A 260 3.43 10.95 17.14
N SER A 261 2.56 11.85 16.70
CA SER A 261 1.20 12.03 17.20
C SER A 261 0.27 12.14 15.98
N PRO A 262 -0.23 11.00 15.46
CA PRO A 262 -1.08 11.02 14.28
C PRO A 262 -2.36 11.79 14.60
N PRO A 263 -3.05 12.35 13.59
CA PRO A 263 -4.35 12.98 13.80
C PRO A 263 -5.29 12.12 14.65
N TYR A 264 -5.90 12.71 15.66
CA TYR A 264 -6.79 11.99 16.57
C TYR A 264 -8.16 11.85 15.90
N LEU A 265 -8.87 10.75 16.18
CA LEU A 265 -10.25 10.52 15.72
C LEU A 265 -11.24 11.42 16.47
N ASN A 266 -11.10 12.74 16.39
CA ASN A 266 -11.86 13.69 17.21
C ASN A 266 -12.61 14.77 16.42
N GLY A 267 -12.53 14.73 15.08
CA GLY A 267 -13.24 15.68 14.22
C GLY A 267 -12.44 16.92 13.81
N THR A 268 -11.18 17.06 14.24
CA THR A 268 -10.37 18.26 13.99
C THR A 268 -10.09 18.47 12.50
N ASN A 269 -10.28 19.69 12.00
CA ASN A 269 -10.02 20.04 10.61
C ASN A 269 -8.74 20.88 10.46
N TYR A 270 -7.61 20.17 10.35
CA TYR A 270 -6.28 20.77 10.27
C TYR A 270 -6.13 21.81 9.14
N PHE A 271 -6.63 21.52 7.94
CA PHE A 271 -6.54 22.43 6.79
C PHE A 271 -7.46 23.64 6.90
N ARG A 272 -8.66 23.47 7.45
CA ARG A 272 -9.55 24.61 7.75
C ARG A 272 -8.94 25.52 8.81
N ASN A 273 -8.26 24.93 9.79
CA ASN A 273 -7.56 25.66 10.83
C ASN A 273 -6.39 26.48 10.26
N THR A 274 -5.76 26.07 9.16
CA THR A 274 -4.60 26.78 8.57
C THR A 274 -4.91 27.48 7.24
N LYS A 275 -6.18 27.65 6.87
CA LYS A 275 -6.55 28.11 5.53
C LYS A 275 -6.10 29.53 5.21
N ILE A 276 -6.02 30.40 6.23
CA ILE A 276 -5.55 31.76 6.05
C ILE A 276 -4.04 31.75 5.84
N GLU A 277 -3.30 30.97 6.61
CA GLU A 277 -1.86 30.81 6.47
C GLU A 277 -1.48 30.25 5.10
N LEU A 278 -2.17 29.19 4.65
CA LEU A 278 -2.03 28.61 3.32
C LEU A 278 -2.27 29.66 2.22
N TRP A 279 -3.30 30.49 2.37
CA TRP A 279 -3.60 31.55 1.41
C TRP A 279 -2.51 32.62 1.41
N LEU A 280 -2.13 33.15 2.57
CA LEU A 280 -1.15 34.23 2.68
C LEU A 280 0.21 33.82 2.11
N THR A 281 0.61 32.57 2.33
CA THR A 281 1.89 32.02 1.85
C THR A 281 1.85 31.51 0.40
N GLY A 282 0.68 31.54 -0.25
CA GLY A 282 0.54 31.20 -1.67
C GLY A 282 0.35 29.72 -1.98
N PHE A 283 0.14 28.88 -0.97
CA PHE A 283 -0.20 27.45 -1.15
C PHE A 283 -1.69 27.19 -1.40
N LEU A 284 -2.52 28.22 -1.26
CA LEU A 284 -3.95 28.19 -1.53
C LEU A 284 -4.35 29.45 -2.30
N ASN A 285 -5.06 29.29 -3.41
CA ASN A 285 -5.61 30.39 -4.17
C ASN A 285 -7.02 30.74 -3.67
N ASN A 286 -7.84 29.72 -3.41
CA ASN A 286 -9.21 29.92 -2.90
C ASN A 286 -9.71 28.70 -2.08
N GLU A 287 -10.88 28.84 -1.42
CA GLU A 287 -11.41 27.79 -0.54
C GLU A 287 -11.67 26.42 -1.21
N LYS A 288 -11.77 26.35 -2.55
CA LYS A 288 -11.95 25.06 -3.24
C LYS A 288 -10.68 24.20 -3.18
N ASP A 289 -9.50 24.81 -3.12
CA ASP A 289 -8.22 24.09 -3.05
C ASP A 289 -8.09 23.27 -1.75
N LEU A 290 -8.85 23.63 -0.70
CA LEU A 290 -8.92 22.86 0.55
C LEU A 290 -9.45 21.44 0.33
N GLU A 291 -10.19 21.19 -0.74
CA GLU A 291 -10.68 19.84 -1.05
C GLU A 291 -9.54 18.89 -1.42
N LEU A 292 -8.60 19.32 -2.27
CA LEU A 292 -7.44 18.53 -2.66
C LEU A 292 -6.59 18.10 -1.46
N PHE A 293 -6.32 19.03 -0.55
CA PHE A 293 -5.59 18.73 0.67
C PHE A 293 -6.37 17.77 1.59
N ARG A 294 -7.69 17.98 1.74
CA ARG A 294 -8.54 17.09 2.54
C ARG A 294 -8.62 15.68 1.98
N GLN A 295 -8.50 15.49 0.65
CA GLN A 295 -8.48 14.18 0.01
C GLN A 295 -7.20 13.40 0.33
N LYS A 296 -6.05 14.07 0.36
CA LYS A 296 -4.74 13.45 0.63
C LYS A 296 -4.44 13.25 2.12
N ALA A 297 -5.09 13.99 3.00
CA ALA A 297 -4.89 13.92 4.44
C ALA A 297 -5.63 12.73 5.08
N MET A 298 -5.08 12.23 6.20
CA MET A 298 -5.75 11.23 7.05
C MET A 298 -7.16 11.70 7.45
N ALA A 299 -8.13 10.81 7.40
CA ALA A 299 -9.53 11.08 7.72
C ALA A 299 -9.73 11.26 9.23
N ALA A 300 -9.43 12.43 9.76
CA ALA A 300 -9.57 12.74 11.19
C ALA A 300 -10.84 13.55 11.53
N GLY A 301 -11.56 14.06 10.51
CA GLY A 301 -12.85 14.71 10.72
C GLY A 301 -13.87 14.52 9.60
N ILE A 302 -15.14 14.79 9.91
CA ILE A 302 -16.28 14.56 9.00
C ILE A 302 -16.16 15.34 7.68
N ASN A 303 -15.37 16.41 7.65
CA ASN A 303 -15.12 17.22 6.47
C ASN A 303 -14.14 16.57 5.48
N ASN A 304 -13.44 15.49 5.89
CA ASN A 304 -12.63 14.64 5.02
C ASN A 304 -13.47 13.57 4.30
N ILE A 305 -14.75 13.45 4.64
CA ILE A 305 -15.68 12.45 4.10
C ILE A 305 -16.48 13.08 2.95
N SER A 306 -15.89 13.13 1.77
CA SER A 306 -16.55 13.57 0.52
C SER A 306 -16.34 12.55 -0.60
N ARG A 307 -17.45 11.90 -1.00
CA ARG A 307 -17.84 11.10 -2.19
C ARG A 307 -16.86 10.47 -3.20
N ASN A 308 -15.53 10.58 -3.12
CA ASN A 308 -14.59 9.87 -4.01
C ASN A 308 -13.79 8.78 -3.29
N ASN A 309 -13.57 7.67 -4.01
CA ASN A 309 -12.86 6.41 -3.72
C ASN A 309 -11.70 6.45 -2.70
N ARG A 310 -11.97 6.70 -1.41
CA ARG A 310 -11.05 6.21 -0.35
C ARG A 310 -11.28 4.71 -0.22
N GLU A 311 -10.24 3.92 -0.48
CA GLU A 311 -10.29 2.47 -0.27
C GLU A 311 -10.58 2.21 1.21
N ILE A 312 -11.75 1.62 1.49
CA ILE A 312 -12.09 1.18 2.84
C ILE A 312 -11.48 -0.20 3.02
N ILE A 313 -10.58 -0.32 3.97
CA ILE A 313 -10.04 -1.61 4.39
C ILE A 313 -11.02 -2.19 5.41
N PRO A 314 -11.56 -3.40 5.21
CA PRO A 314 -12.41 -4.06 6.20
C PRO A 314 -11.62 -4.34 7.48
N ILE A 315 -12.14 -3.88 8.60
CA ILE A 315 -11.51 -3.99 9.92
C ILE A 315 -12.59 -4.49 10.89
N VAL A 316 -12.47 -5.73 11.34
CA VAL A 316 -13.49 -6.40 12.17
C VAL A 316 -13.62 -5.70 13.52
N GLU A 317 -12.50 -5.21 14.05
CA GLU A 317 -12.39 -4.55 15.35
C GLU A 317 -13.26 -3.28 15.45
N ILE A 318 -13.66 -2.69 14.31
CA ILE A 318 -14.46 -1.45 14.30
C ILE A 318 -15.94 -1.68 13.98
N GLU A 319 -16.33 -2.88 13.53
CA GLU A 319 -17.69 -3.15 13.00
C GLU A 319 -18.80 -2.88 14.03
N SER A 320 -18.59 -3.28 15.29
CA SER A 320 -19.56 -3.08 16.36
C SER A 320 -19.74 -1.59 16.69
N PHE A 321 -18.66 -0.82 16.75
CA PHE A 321 -18.68 0.63 16.96
C PHE A 321 -19.36 1.35 15.81
N VAL A 322 -19.04 0.97 14.58
CA VAL A 322 -19.67 1.49 13.36
C VAL A 322 -21.18 1.21 13.37
N SER A 323 -21.61 -0.03 13.65
CA SER A 323 -23.03 -0.39 13.68
C SER A 323 -23.80 0.38 14.77
N ASN A 324 -23.17 0.63 15.91
CA ASN A 324 -23.77 1.47 16.96
C ASN A 324 -23.89 2.93 16.53
N LEU A 325 -22.84 3.47 15.89
CA LEU A 325 -22.86 4.84 15.36
C LEU A 325 -23.86 5.01 14.22
N GLU A 326 -24.08 4.00 13.37
CA GLU A 326 -25.11 4.04 12.33
C GLU A 326 -26.52 4.20 12.92
N LYS A 327 -26.72 3.81 14.19
CA LYS A 327 -28.00 3.96 14.92
C LYS A 327 -28.10 5.26 15.71
N SER A 328 -27.00 5.78 16.26
CA SER A 328 -27.01 6.89 17.22
C SER A 328 -26.41 8.20 16.71
N ALA A 329 -25.61 8.18 15.64
CA ALA A 329 -24.88 9.35 15.19
C ALA A 329 -25.80 10.45 14.65
N TYR A 330 -25.54 11.69 15.08
CA TYR A 330 -26.25 12.88 14.60
C TYR A 330 -25.86 13.32 13.18
N ASP A 331 -24.80 12.74 12.61
CA ASP A 331 -24.34 12.97 11.24
C ASP A 331 -23.96 11.63 10.61
N SER A 332 -24.57 11.32 9.46
CA SER A 332 -24.39 10.04 8.76
C SER A 332 -22.96 9.81 8.26
N ARG A 333 -22.09 10.84 8.28
CA ARG A 333 -20.68 10.72 7.92
C ARG A 333 -19.81 10.22 9.07
N ILE A 334 -20.29 10.21 10.31
CA ILE A 334 -19.49 9.78 11.47
C ILE A 334 -19.11 8.29 11.39
N PRO A 335 -20.01 7.33 11.09
CA PRO A 335 -19.62 5.93 10.89
C PRO A 335 -18.59 5.78 9.77
N GLN A 336 -18.75 6.54 8.68
CA GLN A 336 -17.81 6.53 7.56
C GLN A 336 -16.45 7.12 7.95
N LEU A 337 -16.43 8.15 8.81
CA LEU A 337 -15.20 8.71 9.36
C LEU A 337 -14.41 7.65 10.12
N VAL A 338 -15.05 6.84 10.96
CA VAL A 338 -14.40 5.74 11.69
C VAL A 338 -13.79 4.73 10.71
N LYS A 339 -14.55 4.30 9.69
CA LYS A 339 -14.05 3.37 8.64
C LYS A 339 -12.81 3.94 7.93
N CYS A 340 -12.88 5.18 7.45
CA CYS A 340 -11.77 5.81 6.75
C CYS A 340 -10.56 6.04 7.67
N TYR A 341 -10.78 6.46 8.91
CA TYR A 341 -9.70 6.72 9.88
C TYR A 341 -8.84 5.49 10.12
N PHE A 342 -9.47 4.33 10.37
CA PHE A 342 -8.72 3.09 10.61
C PHE A 342 -8.16 2.48 9.33
N SER A 343 -8.78 2.74 8.17
CA SER A 343 -8.18 2.39 6.86
C SER A 343 -6.88 3.17 6.63
N ASP A 344 -6.91 4.50 6.80
CA ASP A 344 -5.72 5.35 6.70
C ASP A 344 -4.68 4.98 7.78
N THR A 345 -5.14 4.54 8.96
CA THR A 345 -4.26 4.02 10.02
C THR A 345 -3.41 2.86 9.56
N ILE A 346 -4.01 1.89 8.87
CA ILE A 346 -3.27 0.75 8.31
C ILE A 346 -2.25 1.23 7.28
N LEU A 347 -2.59 2.21 6.43
CA LEU A 347 -1.69 2.72 5.39
C LEU A 347 -0.43 3.34 5.99
N TRP A 348 -0.56 4.26 6.96
CA TRP A 348 0.63 4.89 7.54
C TRP A 348 1.41 3.94 8.45
N LEU A 349 0.75 3.00 9.14
CA LEU A 349 1.45 1.95 9.88
C LEU A 349 2.30 1.10 8.94
N ARG A 350 1.81 0.76 7.73
CA ARG A 350 2.60 0.00 6.71
C ARG A 350 3.88 0.75 6.38
N GLN A 351 3.78 2.06 6.16
CA GLN A 351 4.96 2.87 5.85
C GLN A 351 5.89 2.95 7.05
N ALA A 352 5.38 3.17 8.26
CA ALA A 352 6.16 3.17 9.48
C ALA A 352 6.92 1.84 9.65
N PHE A 353 6.25 0.69 9.44
CA PHE A 353 6.89 -0.62 9.49
C PHE A 353 7.95 -0.79 8.40
N LYS A 354 7.68 -0.33 7.17
CA LYS A 354 8.58 -0.42 6.03
C LYS A 354 9.89 0.35 6.26
N VAL A 355 9.82 1.58 6.76
CA VAL A 355 10.99 2.45 6.91
C VAL A 355 11.80 2.15 8.18
N LEU A 356 11.16 1.61 9.22
CA LEU A 356 11.79 1.31 10.50
C LEU A 356 12.72 0.11 10.39
N LYS A 357 13.93 0.21 10.92
CA LYS A 357 14.88 -0.90 11.02
C LYS A 357 14.37 -2.00 11.92
N LYS A 358 14.94 -3.20 11.77
CA LYS A 358 14.72 -4.30 12.71
C LYS A 358 15.03 -3.86 14.15
N SER A 359 14.14 -4.17 15.09
CA SER A 359 14.20 -3.71 16.48
C SER A 359 14.13 -2.19 16.68
N GLY A 360 13.86 -1.42 15.62
CA GLY A 360 13.53 -0.02 15.74
C GLY A 360 12.20 0.18 16.48
N LEU A 361 12.04 1.35 17.08
CA LEU A 361 10.90 1.67 17.91
C LEU A 361 9.91 2.60 17.21
N LEU A 362 8.63 2.33 17.39
CA LEU A 362 7.52 3.20 16.99
C LEU A 362 6.81 3.68 18.25
N ILE A 363 6.92 4.98 18.52
CA ILE A 363 6.32 5.66 19.66
C ILE A 363 5.18 6.55 19.17
N ILE A 364 3.96 6.24 19.62
CA ILE A 364 2.72 6.90 19.17
C ILE A 364 2.06 7.56 20.38
N ASP A 365 1.95 8.88 20.35
CA ASP A 365 1.08 9.64 21.23
C ASP A 365 -0.34 9.70 20.64
N ILE A 366 -1.30 9.02 21.25
CA ILE A 366 -2.67 8.95 20.74
C ILE A 366 -3.69 8.96 21.87
N GLY A 367 -4.93 9.27 21.56
CA GLY A 367 -6.01 9.19 22.51
C GLY A 367 -7.29 8.63 21.93
N ASP A 368 -8.07 8.00 22.81
CA ASP A 368 -9.41 7.48 22.53
C ASP A 368 -10.40 8.58 22.11
N SER A 369 -11.60 8.17 21.72
CA SER A 369 -12.60 9.09 21.16
C SER A 369 -14.00 8.69 21.56
N CYS A 370 -14.94 9.63 21.53
CA CYS A 370 -16.35 9.36 21.78
C CYS A 370 -17.22 10.16 20.80
N PHE A 371 -18.13 9.48 20.12
CA PHE A 371 -19.11 10.10 19.23
C PHE A 371 -20.50 9.57 19.53
N ALA A 372 -21.46 10.47 19.70
CA ALA A 372 -22.87 10.11 19.92
C ALA A 372 -23.06 9.04 21.02
N GLY A 373 -22.35 9.20 22.14
CA GLY A 373 -22.35 8.27 23.28
C GLY A 373 -21.60 6.95 23.06
N VAL A 374 -21.01 6.72 21.88
CA VAL A 374 -20.21 5.53 21.57
C VAL A 374 -18.73 5.86 21.81
N HIS A 375 -18.15 5.22 22.84
CA HIS A 375 -16.70 5.25 23.09
C HIS A 375 -15.98 4.35 22.08
N ILE A 376 -14.92 4.90 21.47
CA ILE A 376 -14.06 4.23 20.51
C ILE A 376 -12.66 4.19 21.13
N PRO A 377 -12.16 3.01 21.56
CA PRO A 377 -10.84 2.85 22.15
C PRO A 377 -9.76 2.85 21.06
N THR A 378 -9.51 4.02 20.48
CA THR A 378 -8.61 4.22 19.33
C THR A 378 -7.23 3.61 19.56
N GLU A 379 -6.68 3.75 20.76
CA GLU A 379 -5.39 3.20 21.16
C GLU A 379 -5.34 1.66 21.13
N GLN A 380 -6.43 1.00 21.53
CA GLN A 380 -6.52 -0.46 21.51
C GLN A 380 -6.64 -0.97 20.08
N ILE A 381 -7.44 -0.30 19.25
CA ILE A 381 -7.60 -0.65 17.85
C ILE A 381 -6.29 -0.45 17.09
N ILE A 382 -5.59 0.68 17.31
CA ILE A 382 -4.23 0.90 16.74
C ILE A 382 -3.27 -0.19 17.19
N THR A 383 -3.31 -0.59 18.47
CA THR A 383 -2.46 -1.67 18.99
C THR A 383 -2.71 -2.98 18.25
N ILE A 384 -3.97 -3.36 18.04
CA ILE A 384 -4.32 -4.57 17.28
C ILE A 384 -3.80 -4.46 15.84
N LEU A 385 -4.04 -3.34 15.16
CA LEU A 385 -3.62 -3.11 13.79
C LEU A 385 -2.08 -3.12 13.64
N ALA A 386 -1.36 -2.48 14.57
CA ALA A 386 0.10 -2.48 14.59
C ALA A 386 0.65 -3.88 14.88
N THR A 387 0.05 -4.63 15.80
CA THR A 387 0.44 -6.01 16.09
C THR A 387 0.21 -6.94 14.91
N ASN A 388 -0.91 -6.81 14.21
CA ASN A 388 -1.19 -7.55 12.98
C ASN A 388 -0.16 -7.27 11.87
N MET A 389 0.50 -6.11 11.92
CA MET A 389 1.55 -5.72 10.99
C MET A 389 2.96 -6.21 11.38
N GLY A 390 3.13 -6.77 12.57
CA GLY A 390 4.42 -7.27 13.07
C GLY A 390 5.08 -6.36 14.12
N PHE A 391 4.40 -5.33 14.61
CA PHE A 391 4.86 -4.59 15.77
C PHE A 391 4.55 -5.36 17.06
N LYS A 392 5.49 -5.38 18.00
CA LYS A 392 5.25 -5.87 19.36
C LYS A 392 5.06 -4.67 20.28
N LEU A 393 3.91 -4.57 20.94
CA LEU A 393 3.72 -3.58 22.00
C LEU A 393 4.70 -3.91 23.14
N ARG A 394 5.62 -2.99 23.44
CA ARG A 394 6.50 -3.07 24.61
C ARG A 394 5.81 -2.49 25.83
N GLU A 395 5.16 -1.35 25.67
CA GLU A 395 4.61 -0.60 26.79
C GLU A 395 3.49 0.35 26.34
N GLU A 396 2.48 0.54 27.20
CA GLU A 396 1.48 1.62 27.13
C GLU A 396 1.63 2.49 28.38
N ARG A 397 1.83 3.81 28.21
CA ARG A 397 1.90 4.77 29.31
C ARG A 397 0.75 5.77 29.26
N LEU A 398 0.11 6.04 30.40
CA LEU A 398 -0.88 7.10 30.49
C LEU A 398 -0.19 8.48 30.43
N VAL A 399 -0.54 9.30 29.45
CA VAL A 399 -0.05 10.68 29.34
C VAL A 399 -0.91 11.61 30.19
N ARG A 400 -2.24 11.57 29.97
CA ARG A 400 -3.22 12.36 30.75
C ARG A 400 -4.67 11.90 30.52
N GLY A 401 -5.55 12.28 31.45
CA GLY A 401 -7.00 12.25 31.23
C GLY A 401 -7.48 13.40 30.34
N ARG A 402 -8.58 13.17 29.61
CA ARG A 402 -9.25 14.12 28.72
C ARG A 402 -10.77 14.01 28.92
N LYS A 403 -11.52 14.91 28.29
CA LYS A 403 -12.99 14.86 28.23
C LYS A 403 -13.46 15.04 26.79
N SER A 404 -14.47 14.27 26.39
CA SER A 404 -15.20 14.49 25.13
C SER A 404 -16.05 15.76 25.19
N LYS A 405 -16.70 16.11 24.07
CA LYS A 405 -17.65 17.24 24.02
C LYS A 405 -18.89 17.04 24.91
N ASP A 406 -19.33 15.80 25.10
CA ASP A 406 -20.46 15.47 25.99
C ASP A 406 -20.04 15.27 27.45
N GLY A 407 -18.76 15.48 27.78
CA GLY A 407 -18.23 15.37 29.13
C GLY A 407 -17.77 13.96 29.54
N SER A 408 -17.95 12.96 28.67
CA SER A 408 -17.44 11.60 28.87
C SER A 408 -15.92 11.61 29.11
N PRO A 409 -15.42 10.81 30.08
CA PRO A 409 -13.99 10.68 30.33
C PRO A 409 -13.30 9.99 29.15
N LEU A 410 -12.14 10.53 28.77
CA LEU A 410 -11.27 10.03 27.72
C LEU A 410 -9.84 9.96 28.26
N LYS A 411 -8.94 9.21 27.60
CA LYS A 411 -7.52 9.14 27.94
C LYS A 411 -6.62 9.45 26.74
N GLN A 412 -5.41 9.92 27.03
CA GLN A 412 -4.31 10.05 26.08
C GLN A 412 -3.18 9.15 26.59
N VAL A 413 -2.62 8.33 25.70
CA VAL A 413 -1.61 7.33 26.02
C VAL A 413 -0.45 7.42 25.05
N LEU A 414 0.69 6.95 25.51
CA LEU A 414 1.87 6.71 24.70
C LEU A 414 1.97 5.20 24.45
N LEU A 415 1.89 4.79 23.19
CA LEU A 415 2.11 3.40 22.79
C LEU A 415 3.54 3.26 22.28
N ILE A 416 4.30 2.34 22.87
CA ILE A 416 5.69 2.06 22.50
C ILE A 416 5.74 0.67 21.88
N PHE A 417 5.98 0.62 20.58
CA PHE A 417 6.12 -0.60 19.80
C PHE A 417 7.56 -0.84 19.40
N GLU A 418 7.92 -2.11 19.27
CA GLU A 418 9.15 -2.55 18.60
C GLU A 418 8.81 -3.29 17.31
N LYS A 419 9.54 -3.02 16.23
CA LYS A 419 9.48 -3.86 15.03
C LYS A 419 10.10 -5.24 15.31
N SER A 420 9.25 -6.25 15.46
CA SER A 420 9.66 -7.63 15.74
C SER A 420 9.47 -8.52 14.50
N PHE A 421 10.32 -9.54 14.35
CA PHE A 421 10.13 -10.61 13.37
C PHE A 421 9.23 -11.75 13.88
N ASN A 422 8.75 -11.69 15.13
CA ASN A 422 7.93 -12.76 15.68
C ASN A 422 6.48 -12.68 15.20
N THR A 423 6.17 -13.47 14.18
CA THR A 423 4.83 -13.86 13.71
C THR A 423 4.09 -14.76 14.71
N SER A 424 4.19 -14.46 16.01
CA SER A 424 3.55 -15.24 17.08
C SER A 424 2.82 -14.32 18.04
N GLN A 425 1.58 -13.95 17.70
CA GLN A 425 0.39 -13.90 18.57
C GLN A 425 -0.65 -12.93 17.98
N TYR A 426 -1.63 -13.48 17.26
CA TYR A 426 -3.00 -12.97 17.35
C TYR A 426 -4.02 -14.11 17.14
N ILE A 427 -4.90 -14.26 18.13
CA ILE A 427 -6.16 -14.99 18.11
C ILE A 427 -7.26 -13.92 18.14
N PRO A 428 -8.21 -13.93 17.20
CA PRO A 428 -9.54 -13.40 17.45
C PRO A 428 -10.62 -14.48 17.32
N ALA A 429 -11.47 -14.54 18.35
CA ALA A 429 -12.80 -15.16 18.32
C ALA A 429 -13.75 -14.27 17.50
N ASN A 430 -14.64 -14.76 16.64
CA ASN A 430 -15.74 -15.63 17.05
C ASN A 430 -16.35 -16.45 15.88
N LYS A 431 -16.67 -17.70 16.24
CA LYS A 431 -17.48 -18.75 15.58
C LYS A 431 -16.85 -19.52 14.40
N ASN A 432 -16.23 -20.64 14.80
CA ASN A 432 -16.01 -21.89 14.07
C ASN A 432 -14.96 -21.93 12.95
N TYR A 433 -13.81 -21.32 13.19
CA TYR A 433 -12.52 -21.84 12.68
C TYR A 433 -11.49 -21.81 13.81
N SER A 434 -11.83 -22.44 14.94
CA SER A 434 -10.87 -22.68 16.00
C SER A 434 -9.91 -23.78 15.54
N LEU A 435 -8.61 -23.45 15.56
CA LEU A 435 -7.52 -24.40 15.72
C LEU A 435 -7.30 -25.34 14.52
N ILE A 436 -6.48 -24.93 13.55
CA ILE A 436 -5.49 -25.89 13.05
C ILE A 436 -4.47 -26.01 14.20
N GLN A 437 -4.80 -26.83 15.19
CA GLN A 437 -3.79 -27.31 16.14
C GLN A 437 -2.70 -27.93 15.27
N ASN A 438 -1.45 -27.52 15.52
CA ASN A 438 -0.25 -28.00 14.82
C ASN A 438 0.06 -29.49 15.14
N SER A 439 -0.97 -30.32 15.30
CA SER A 439 -0.85 -31.75 15.48
C SER A 439 -1.02 -32.43 14.12
N PHE A 440 -0.16 -33.42 13.89
CA PHE A 440 -0.22 -34.29 12.71
C PHE A 440 -1.61 -34.91 12.51
N LYS A 441 -2.31 -35.25 13.61
CA LYS A 441 -3.63 -35.89 13.59
C LYS A 441 -4.74 -34.98 13.08
N ASP A 442 -4.70 -33.69 13.40
CA ASP A 442 -5.73 -32.74 12.94
C ASP A 442 -5.61 -32.54 11.43
N TYR A 443 -4.38 -32.36 10.94
CA TYR A 443 -4.14 -32.22 9.51
C TYR A 443 -4.51 -33.49 8.72
N GLN A 444 -4.24 -34.68 9.29
CA GLN A 444 -4.69 -35.95 8.73
C GLN A 444 -6.22 -36.03 8.65
N SER A 445 -6.92 -35.68 9.73
CA SER A 445 -8.38 -35.72 9.78
C SER A 445 -9.01 -34.78 8.74
N MET A 446 -8.45 -33.58 8.57
CA MET A 446 -8.89 -32.62 7.54
C MET A 446 -8.68 -33.16 6.12
N ALA A 447 -7.56 -33.85 5.88
CA ALA A 447 -7.24 -34.43 4.58
C ALA A 447 -8.17 -35.62 4.26
N GLU A 448 -8.48 -36.45 5.25
CA GLU A 448 -9.47 -37.53 5.17
C GLU A 448 -10.88 -36.98 4.90
N GLU A 449 -11.29 -35.92 5.60
CA GLU A 449 -12.58 -35.26 5.37
C GLU A 449 -12.68 -34.70 3.94
N PHE A 450 -11.64 -34.01 3.47
CA PHE A 450 -11.58 -33.49 2.10
C PHE A 450 -11.69 -34.62 1.06
N ALA A 451 -11.01 -35.74 1.29
CA ALA A 451 -11.04 -36.92 0.43
C ALA A 451 -12.42 -37.59 0.38
N ASN A 452 -13.11 -37.64 1.51
CA ASN A 452 -14.45 -38.22 1.61
C ASN A 452 -15.53 -37.31 0.99
N CYS A 453 -15.41 -36.00 1.18
CA CYS A 453 -16.45 -35.06 0.74
C CYS A 453 -16.30 -34.57 -0.71
N LEU A 454 -15.06 -34.53 -1.22
CA LEU A 454 -14.70 -33.98 -2.55
C LEU A 454 -15.51 -32.71 -2.91
N PRO A 455 -15.43 -31.65 -2.09
CA PRO A 455 -16.36 -30.52 -2.18
C PRO A 455 -16.30 -29.78 -3.54
N HIS A 456 -15.20 -29.89 -4.29
CA HIS A 456 -15.06 -29.36 -5.65
C HIS A 456 -15.89 -30.09 -6.72
N GLN A 457 -16.45 -31.26 -6.40
CA GLN A 457 -17.37 -32.00 -7.25
C GLN A 457 -18.85 -31.70 -6.96
N GLN A 458 -19.14 -30.89 -5.94
CA GLN A 458 -20.52 -30.53 -5.57
C GLN A 458 -20.93 -29.23 -6.28
N GLU A 459 -22.21 -29.08 -6.62
CA GLU A 459 -22.73 -27.83 -7.18
C GLU A 459 -22.67 -26.70 -6.13
N PRO A 460 -22.32 -25.45 -6.50
CA PRO A 460 -22.03 -24.96 -7.85
C PRO A 460 -20.58 -25.18 -8.32
N TYR A 461 -19.69 -25.75 -7.50
CA TYR A 461 -18.25 -25.89 -7.73
C TYR A 461 -17.90 -26.91 -8.83
N SER A 462 -18.77 -27.89 -9.06
CA SER A 462 -18.68 -28.84 -10.18
C SER A 462 -18.74 -28.17 -11.55
N LYS A 463 -19.43 -27.03 -11.68
CA LYS A 463 -19.62 -26.36 -12.98
C LYS A 463 -18.30 -26.07 -13.68
N ARG A 464 -18.30 -26.27 -15.00
CA ARG A 464 -17.12 -26.09 -15.86
C ARG A 464 -16.50 -24.69 -15.77
N ASN A 465 -17.34 -23.66 -15.69
CA ASN A 465 -16.92 -22.25 -15.65
C ASN A 465 -17.06 -21.66 -14.24
N TRP A 466 -17.08 -22.49 -13.20
CA TRP A 466 -17.09 -22.00 -11.82
C TRP A 466 -15.78 -21.28 -11.48
N GLY A 467 -15.89 -20.22 -10.70
CA GLY A 467 -14.78 -19.43 -10.18
C GLY A 467 -14.78 -17.98 -10.67
N HIS A 468 -13.83 -17.21 -10.17
CA HIS A 468 -13.64 -15.81 -10.54
C HIS A 468 -13.33 -15.60 -12.03
N GLN A 469 -13.74 -14.46 -12.59
CA GLN A 469 -13.60 -14.13 -14.02
C GLN A 469 -12.14 -14.18 -14.51
N LEU A 470 -11.18 -13.84 -13.64
CA LEU A 470 -9.75 -13.89 -13.97
C LEU A 470 -9.22 -15.31 -14.24
N HIS A 471 -9.93 -16.38 -13.85
CA HIS A 471 -9.58 -17.74 -14.30
C HIS A 471 -9.71 -17.91 -15.83
N SER A 472 -10.40 -16.98 -16.48
CA SER A 472 -10.56 -16.88 -17.93
C SER A 472 -9.79 -15.69 -18.53
N LEU A 473 -8.82 -15.12 -17.80
CA LEU A 473 -7.96 -14.04 -18.28
C LEU A 473 -7.25 -14.44 -19.57
N CYS A 474 -6.59 -15.59 -19.56
CA CYS A 474 -6.01 -16.24 -20.74
C CYS A 474 -6.28 -17.74 -20.72
N SER A 475 -6.41 -18.34 -21.90
CA SER A 475 -6.59 -19.79 -22.03
C SER A 475 -5.23 -20.46 -21.84
N TYR A 476 -5.20 -21.54 -21.05
CA TYR A 476 -3.98 -22.25 -20.68
C TYR A 476 -4.24 -23.75 -20.60
N GLN A 477 -3.39 -24.55 -21.24
CA GLN A 477 -3.49 -26.01 -21.23
C GLN A 477 -2.95 -26.59 -19.92
N GLY A 478 -3.66 -27.56 -19.35
CA GLY A 478 -3.21 -28.26 -18.13
C GLY A 478 -3.29 -27.41 -16.86
N LYS A 479 -4.18 -26.40 -16.82
CA LYS A 479 -4.46 -25.64 -15.59
C LYS A 479 -5.25 -26.47 -14.57
N LEU A 480 -4.95 -26.27 -13.28
CA LEU A 480 -5.77 -26.79 -12.19
C LEU A 480 -7.19 -26.19 -12.24
N LYS A 481 -8.22 -26.98 -11.90
CA LYS A 481 -9.60 -26.49 -11.81
C LYS A 481 -9.69 -25.47 -10.66
N PRO A 482 -10.29 -24.28 -10.87
CA PRO A 482 -10.46 -23.28 -9.81
C PRO A 482 -11.10 -23.83 -8.53
N ALA A 483 -12.11 -24.69 -8.66
CA ALA A 483 -12.76 -25.31 -7.51
C ALA A 483 -11.82 -26.16 -6.64
N ILE A 484 -10.87 -26.88 -7.25
CA ILE A 484 -9.89 -27.66 -6.49
C ILE A 484 -8.98 -26.69 -5.72
N ALA A 485 -8.41 -25.71 -6.41
CA ALA A 485 -7.58 -24.67 -5.80
C ALA A 485 -8.32 -23.94 -4.66
N HIS A 486 -9.58 -23.58 -4.88
CA HIS A 486 -10.43 -22.91 -3.90
C HIS A 486 -10.48 -23.69 -2.59
N PHE A 487 -10.81 -24.98 -2.64
CA PHE A 487 -10.95 -25.79 -1.45
C PHE A 487 -9.61 -26.19 -0.83
N LEU A 488 -8.55 -26.37 -1.62
CA LEU A 488 -7.21 -26.57 -1.06
C LEU A 488 -6.77 -25.38 -0.20
N ILE A 489 -7.03 -24.15 -0.68
CA ILE A 489 -6.80 -22.94 0.11
C ILE A 489 -7.74 -22.89 1.31
N LYS A 490 -9.04 -23.09 1.10
CA LYS A 490 -10.06 -22.95 2.15
C LYS A 490 -9.84 -23.92 3.31
N TYR A 491 -9.55 -25.18 3.02
CA TYR A 491 -9.40 -26.23 4.03
C TYR A 491 -8.04 -26.13 4.71
N PHE A 492 -6.96 -25.96 3.95
CA PHE A 492 -5.62 -26.22 4.47
C PHE A 492 -4.78 -24.97 4.67
N THR A 493 -5.40 -23.80 4.74
CA THR A 493 -4.71 -22.52 5.01
C THR A 493 -5.57 -21.61 5.87
N SER A 494 -4.95 -20.67 6.56
CA SER A 494 -5.62 -19.60 7.30
C SER A 494 -5.53 -18.28 6.52
N PRO A 495 -6.47 -17.34 6.70
CA PRO A 495 -6.28 -15.97 6.21
C PRO A 495 -4.92 -15.42 6.65
N GLN A 496 -4.27 -14.66 5.77
CA GLN A 496 -2.89 -14.13 5.95
C GLN A 496 -1.75 -15.16 5.88
N ASP A 497 -2.02 -16.46 5.68
CA ASP A 497 -0.94 -17.40 5.35
C ASP A 497 -0.25 -16.97 4.05
N ILE A 498 1.07 -17.11 3.98
CA ILE A 498 1.86 -16.95 2.75
C ILE A 498 1.83 -18.27 1.98
N ILE A 499 1.20 -18.24 0.81
CA ILE A 499 0.97 -19.41 -0.03
C ILE A 499 1.87 -19.35 -1.26
N LEU A 500 2.76 -20.32 -1.40
CA LEU A 500 3.64 -20.43 -2.55
C LEU A 500 3.16 -21.52 -3.52
N ASP A 501 3.01 -21.15 -4.78
CA ASP A 501 3.00 -22.08 -5.91
C ASP A 501 4.27 -21.86 -6.74
N PRO A 502 5.32 -22.71 -6.59
CA PRO A 502 6.60 -22.53 -7.27
C PRO A 502 6.54 -22.84 -8.77
N MET A 503 5.43 -23.41 -9.25
CA MET A 503 5.18 -23.83 -10.64
C MET A 503 3.75 -23.46 -11.05
N SER A 504 3.43 -22.17 -10.91
CA SER A 504 2.07 -21.63 -10.88
C SER A 504 1.28 -21.77 -12.19
N GLY A 505 1.94 -21.98 -13.33
CA GLY A 505 1.31 -22.07 -14.64
C GLY A 505 0.42 -20.87 -14.90
N SER A 506 -0.89 -21.09 -15.05
CA SER A 506 -1.84 -19.99 -15.22
C SER A 506 -2.15 -19.19 -13.94
N GLY A 507 -1.52 -19.47 -12.81
CA GLY A 507 -1.75 -18.77 -11.54
C GLY A 507 -3.07 -19.12 -10.85
N THR A 508 -3.54 -20.37 -10.96
CA THR A 508 -4.82 -20.78 -10.35
C THR A 508 -4.76 -20.79 -8.82
N ILE A 509 -3.73 -21.42 -8.24
CA ILE A 509 -3.54 -21.46 -6.78
C ILE A 509 -3.29 -20.05 -6.22
N PRO A 510 -2.35 -19.25 -6.79
CA PRO A 510 -2.15 -17.87 -6.34
C PRO A 510 -3.41 -17.00 -6.41
N LEU A 511 -4.23 -17.13 -7.46
CA LEU A 511 -5.48 -16.38 -7.57
C LEU A 511 -6.50 -16.82 -6.50
N GLU A 512 -6.65 -18.12 -6.22
CA GLU A 512 -7.57 -18.56 -5.16
C GLU A 512 -7.07 -18.18 -3.75
N ALA A 513 -5.75 -18.16 -3.53
CA ALA A 513 -5.15 -17.60 -2.32
C ALA A 513 -5.48 -16.10 -2.18
N PHE A 514 -5.28 -15.32 -3.24
CA PHE A 514 -5.62 -13.91 -3.32
C PHE A 514 -7.10 -13.66 -2.95
N LEU A 515 -8.02 -14.37 -3.62
CA LEU A 515 -9.46 -14.22 -3.46
C LEU A 515 -9.96 -14.59 -2.05
N GLN A 516 -9.18 -15.38 -1.31
CA GLN A 516 -9.53 -15.82 0.04
C GLN A 516 -8.75 -15.06 1.13
N GLY A 517 -8.05 -13.97 0.79
CA GLY A 517 -7.34 -13.15 1.78
C GLY A 517 -6.10 -13.83 2.36
N ARG A 518 -5.38 -14.62 1.55
CA ARG A 518 -4.02 -15.10 1.85
C ARG A 518 -3.00 -14.22 1.10
N TYR A 519 -1.71 -14.32 1.42
CA TYR A 519 -0.64 -13.67 0.64
C TYR A 519 -0.18 -14.62 -0.48
N PRO A 520 -0.52 -14.35 -1.74
CA PRO A 520 -0.24 -15.27 -2.84
C PRO A 520 1.15 -15.00 -3.43
N VAL A 521 1.97 -16.05 -3.49
CA VAL A 521 3.28 -16.03 -4.15
C VAL A 521 3.24 -17.07 -5.27
N GLY A 522 3.45 -16.62 -6.50
CA GLY A 522 3.52 -17.50 -7.66
C GLY A 522 4.87 -17.41 -8.35
N ASN A 523 5.41 -18.53 -8.77
CA ASN A 523 6.58 -18.57 -9.66
C ASN A 523 6.24 -19.42 -10.88
N ASP A 524 6.76 -19.06 -12.05
CA ASP A 524 6.79 -19.96 -13.19
C ASP A 524 8.05 -19.73 -14.03
N LEU A 525 8.59 -20.78 -14.63
CA LEU A 525 9.74 -20.65 -15.51
C LEU A 525 9.36 -20.00 -16.85
N GLN A 526 8.13 -20.24 -17.32
CA GLN A 526 7.60 -19.69 -18.58
C GLN A 526 7.14 -18.25 -18.38
N GLU A 527 7.52 -17.39 -19.33
CA GLU A 527 7.10 -15.98 -19.43
C GLU A 527 5.56 -15.88 -19.40
N LEU A 528 4.88 -16.80 -20.12
CA LEU A 528 3.42 -16.87 -20.10
C LEU A 528 2.90 -17.08 -18.67
N GLY A 529 3.44 -18.04 -17.93
CA GLY A 529 2.96 -18.32 -16.58
C GLY A 529 3.20 -17.16 -15.62
N PHE A 530 4.39 -16.57 -15.67
CA PHE A 530 4.74 -15.37 -14.91
C PHE A 530 3.79 -14.19 -15.19
N ILE A 531 3.58 -13.86 -16.47
CA ILE A 531 2.69 -12.75 -16.89
C ILE A 531 1.26 -12.97 -16.41
N LEU A 532 0.74 -14.20 -16.56
CA LEU A 532 -0.63 -14.52 -16.12
C LEU A 532 -0.78 -14.48 -14.61
N THR A 533 0.18 -15.01 -13.86
CA THR A 533 0.16 -14.98 -12.39
C THR A 533 0.27 -13.54 -11.90
N LYS A 534 1.21 -12.74 -12.42
CA LYS A 534 1.38 -11.32 -12.06
C LYS A 534 0.09 -10.52 -12.22
N ALA A 535 -0.55 -10.64 -13.38
CA ALA A 535 -1.80 -9.95 -13.68
C ALA A 535 -2.96 -10.31 -12.71
N LYS A 536 -2.90 -11.50 -12.10
CA LYS A 536 -3.96 -12.02 -11.24
C LYS A 536 -3.78 -11.69 -9.76
N VAL A 537 -2.55 -11.50 -9.30
CA VAL A 537 -2.25 -11.45 -7.86
C VAL A 537 -1.64 -10.13 -7.41
N GLU A 538 -1.00 -9.38 -8.31
CA GLU A 538 -0.57 -8.03 -8.01
C GLU A 538 -1.70 -7.01 -8.23
N LYS A 539 -1.52 -5.79 -7.73
CA LYS A 539 -2.48 -4.68 -7.84
C LYS A 539 -1.83 -3.50 -8.54
N GLY A 540 -2.59 -2.83 -9.40
CA GLY A 540 -2.25 -1.54 -10.00
C GLY A 540 -3.54 -0.78 -10.32
N THR A 541 -3.48 0.22 -11.19
CA THR A 541 -4.64 1.08 -11.49
C THR A 541 -5.13 0.97 -12.92
N ASP A 542 -6.40 1.33 -13.15
CA ASP A 542 -6.97 1.39 -14.49
C ASP A 542 -6.19 2.35 -15.40
N GLU A 543 -5.70 3.47 -14.84
CA GLU A 543 -4.88 4.44 -15.55
C GLU A 543 -3.60 3.80 -16.08
N GLU A 544 -2.89 3.01 -15.26
CA GLU A 544 -1.67 2.29 -15.67
C GLU A 544 -1.95 1.37 -16.88
N VAL A 545 -3.06 0.63 -16.83
CA VAL A 545 -3.50 -0.26 -17.92
C VAL A 545 -3.79 0.53 -19.20
N TYR A 546 -4.49 1.67 -19.09
CA TYR A 546 -4.80 2.51 -20.25
C TYR A 546 -3.56 3.20 -20.82
N GLU A 547 -2.61 3.63 -20.01
CA GLU A 547 -1.34 4.19 -20.46
C GLU A 547 -0.55 3.18 -21.30
N ILE A 548 -0.44 1.94 -20.82
CA ILE A 548 0.25 0.86 -21.53
C ILE A 548 -0.49 0.48 -22.81
N PHE A 549 -1.82 0.36 -22.76
CA PHE A 549 -2.63 0.11 -23.94
C PHE A 549 -2.47 1.20 -25.01
N ASN A 550 -2.46 2.48 -24.61
CA ASN A 550 -2.27 3.61 -25.50
C ASN A 550 -0.85 3.63 -26.09
N SER A 551 0.16 3.34 -25.27
CA SER A 551 1.56 3.22 -25.69
C SER A 551 1.73 2.11 -26.74
N LEU A 552 1.21 0.92 -26.48
CA LEU A 552 1.21 -0.21 -27.43
C LEU A 552 0.45 0.14 -28.72
N THR A 553 -0.72 0.77 -28.62
CA THR A 553 -1.55 1.15 -29.77
C THR A 553 -0.83 2.16 -30.67
N LYS A 554 -0.19 3.18 -30.07
CA LYS A 554 0.63 4.16 -30.78
C LYS A 554 1.82 3.48 -31.45
N TYR A 555 2.45 2.53 -30.77
CA TYR A 555 3.57 1.77 -31.30
C TYR A 555 3.17 0.93 -32.53
N ILE A 556 2.10 0.13 -32.41
CA ILE A 556 1.59 -0.69 -33.53
C ILE A 556 1.24 0.21 -34.72
N SER A 557 0.55 1.33 -34.48
CA SER A 557 0.15 2.25 -35.55
C SER A 557 1.36 2.84 -36.29
N LYS A 558 2.44 3.12 -35.57
CA LYS A 558 3.67 3.69 -36.13
C LYS A 558 4.50 2.65 -36.88
N TYR A 559 4.66 1.44 -36.33
CA TYR A 559 5.69 0.49 -36.78
C TYR A 559 5.16 -0.74 -37.51
N LYS A 560 3.83 -0.95 -37.64
CA LYS A 560 3.29 -2.15 -38.31
C LYS A 560 3.72 -2.30 -39.78
N LYS A 561 3.99 -1.19 -40.48
CA LYS A 561 4.45 -1.22 -41.88
C LYS A 561 5.93 -1.58 -42.01
N ASP A 562 6.70 -1.35 -40.95
CA ASP A 562 8.15 -1.55 -40.92
C ASP A 562 8.52 -3.00 -40.53
N GLN A 563 7.55 -3.81 -40.13
CA GLN A 563 7.78 -5.20 -39.73
C GLN A 563 8.03 -6.09 -40.94
N ASP A 564 9.09 -6.89 -40.87
CA ASP A 564 9.34 -7.93 -41.87
C ASP A 564 8.33 -9.08 -41.75
N PHE A 565 7.43 -9.14 -42.73
CA PHE A 565 6.38 -10.14 -42.83
C PHE A 565 6.92 -11.57 -42.99
N LEU A 566 8.14 -11.74 -43.50
CA LEU A 566 8.70 -13.04 -43.84
C LEU A 566 9.60 -13.63 -42.76
N ASN A 567 10.01 -12.84 -41.77
CA ASN A 567 10.98 -13.23 -40.75
C ASN A 567 10.64 -14.56 -40.02
N TYR A 568 9.34 -14.86 -39.86
CA TYR A 568 8.88 -16.11 -39.24
C TYR A 568 7.99 -16.95 -40.16
N ALA A 569 8.03 -16.74 -41.49
CA ALA A 569 7.10 -17.38 -42.42
C ALA A 569 7.14 -18.92 -42.37
N GLU A 570 8.32 -19.49 -42.09
CA GLU A 570 8.54 -20.94 -42.01
C GLU A 570 8.39 -21.50 -40.59
N PHE A 571 8.17 -20.66 -39.58
CA PHE A 571 8.08 -21.08 -38.18
C PHE A 571 6.66 -21.50 -37.77
N GLY A 572 6.55 -22.60 -37.04
CA GLY A 572 5.34 -23.03 -36.35
C GLY A 572 5.33 -24.52 -36.03
N PHE A 573 4.48 -24.95 -35.09
CA PHE A 573 4.41 -26.35 -34.65
C PHE A 573 3.23 -27.10 -35.27
N ASN A 574 2.00 -26.62 -35.05
CA ASN A 574 0.78 -27.26 -35.57
C ASN A 574 0.33 -26.64 -36.91
N GLY A 575 1.23 -26.02 -37.65
CA GLY A 575 0.98 -25.16 -38.81
C GLY A 575 1.91 -23.94 -38.78
N LYS A 576 2.18 -23.34 -39.93
CA LYS A 576 3.04 -22.15 -40.01
C LYS A 576 2.31 -20.96 -39.42
N ILE A 577 3.03 -20.05 -38.77
CA ILE A 577 2.40 -18.88 -38.12
C ILE A 577 1.62 -18.01 -39.12
N THR A 578 2.08 -17.95 -40.37
CA THR A 578 1.42 -17.26 -41.48
C THR A 578 0.09 -17.90 -41.87
N ASP A 579 -0.15 -19.18 -41.56
CA ASP A 579 -1.44 -19.84 -41.78
C ASP A 579 -2.53 -19.29 -40.82
N TYR A 580 -2.14 -18.69 -39.70
CA TYR A 580 -3.06 -18.25 -38.64
C TYR A 580 -3.66 -16.88 -38.90
N PHE A 581 -2.99 -15.99 -39.61
CA PHE A 581 -3.37 -14.57 -39.60
C PHE A 581 -3.49 -13.99 -41.00
N HIS A 582 -4.49 -13.13 -41.20
CA HIS A 582 -4.51 -12.26 -42.37
C HIS A 582 -3.26 -11.37 -42.38
N PRO A 583 -2.67 -11.06 -43.55
CA PRO A 583 -1.39 -10.36 -43.62
C PRO A 583 -1.30 -9.06 -42.80
N GLU A 584 -2.33 -8.22 -42.88
CA GLU A 584 -2.40 -6.98 -42.08
C GLU A 584 -2.48 -7.21 -40.57
N THR A 585 -3.24 -8.22 -40.13
CA THR A 585 -3.31 -8.59 -38.71
C THR A 585 -1.96 -9.13 -38.24
N TYR A 586 -1.26 -9.89 -39.08
CA TYR A 586 0.04 -10.42 -38.75
C TYR A 586 1.09 -9.32 -38.56
N ARG A 587 1.09 -8.28 -39.41
CA ARG A 587 1.92 -7.08 -39.25
C ARG A 587 1.68 -6.36 -37.91
N GLU A 588 0.42 -6.23 -37.50
CA GLU A 588 0.05 -5.67 -36.20
C GLU A 588 0.61 -6.52 -35.04
N ILE A 589 0.53 -7.85 -35.16
CA ILE A 589 1.07 -8.80 -34.18
C ILE A 589 2.60 -8.72 -34.11
N LEU A 590 3.30 -8.61 -35.25
CA LEU A 590 4.76 -8.45 -35.28
C LEU A 590 5.19 -7.16 -34.58
N ALA A 591 4.47 -6.05 -34.80
CA ALA A 591 4.76 -4.80 -34.09
C ALA A 591 4.49 -4.92 -32.58
N ALA A 592 3.42 -5.62 -32.19
CA ALA A 592 3.12 -5.89 -30.78
C ALA A 592 4.17 -6.80 -30.13
N ARG A 593 4.65 -7.83 -30.84
CA ARG A 593 5.78 -8.67 -30.44
C ARG A 593 7.01 -7.82 -30.16
N HIS A 594 7.38 -6.97 -31.12
CA HIS A 594 8.54 -6.09 -30.97
C HIS A 594 8.41 -5.20 -29.74
N TYR A 595 7.23 -4.59 -29.54
CA TYR A 595 6.94 -3.79 -28.36
C TYR A 595 7.18 -4.58 -27.05
N ILE A 596 6.62 -5.79 -26.93
CA ILE A 596 6.78 -6.63 -25.73
C ILE A 596 8.25 -6.98 -25.48
N LYS A 597 9.03 -7.27 -26.52
CA LYS A 597 10.48 -7.53 -26.39
C LYS A 597 11.25 -6.31 -25.88
N THR A 598 10.86 -5.11 -26.31
CA THR A 598 11.50 -3.86 -25.86
C THR A 598 10.94 -3.29 -24.56
N SER A 599 9.77 -3.76 -24.12
CA SER A 599 9.08 -3.36 -22.91
C SER A 599 8.66 -4.61 -22.12
N PRO A 600 9.63 -5.31 -21.51
CA PRO A 600 9.35 -6.54 -20.78
C PRO A 600 8.40 -6.30 -19.62
N CYS A 601 7.68 -7.34 -19.21
CA CYS A 601 6.67 -7.26 -18.17
C CYS A 601 7.31 -7.08 -16.77
N THR A 602 7.31 -5.85 -16.27
CA THR A 602 7.77 -5.49 -14.91
C THR A 602 6.63 -4.94 -14.06
N LEU A 603 5.68 -4.25 -14.68
CA LEU A 603 4.52 -3.63 -14.03
C LEU A 603 3.27 -4.52 -14.10
N TRP A 604 2.30 -4.27 -13.22
CA TRP A 604 1.04 -5.02 -13.19
C TRP A 604 0.18 -4.73 -14.43
N GLY A 605 0.08 -3.47 -14.84
CA GLY A 605 -0.69 -3.07 -16.02
C GLY A 605 -0.14 -3.71 -17.30
N GLN A 606 1.18 -3.92 -17.39
CA GLN A 606 1.79 -4.64 -18.51
C GLN A 606 1.34 -6.09 -18.50
N ALA A 607 1.38 -6.72 -17.32
CA ALA A 607 0.94 -8.09 -17.15
C ALA A 607 -0.52 -8.27 -17.60
N LEU A 608 -1.42 -7.36 -17.23
CA LEU A 608 -2.83 -7.42 -17.61
C LEU A 608 -3.02 -7.22 -19.13
N VAL A 609 -2.40 -6.18 -19.71
CA VAL A 609 -2.49 -5.90 -21.16
C VAL A 609 -1.92 -7.06 -21.98
N TYR A 610 -0.74 -7.57 -21.60
CA TYR A 610 -0.09 -8.68 -22.29
C TYR A 610 -0.89 -9.97 -22.15
N SER A 611 -1.44 -10.26 -20.97
CA SER A 611 -2.34 -11.40 -20.76
C SER A 611 -3.57 -11.34 -21.68
N CYS A 612 -4.17 -10.15 -21.83
CA CYS A 612 -5.30 -9.94 -22.72
C CYS A 612 -4.92 -10.17 -24.19
N LEU A 613 -3.76 -9.66 -24.61
CA LEU A 613 -3.24 -9.86 -25.97
C LEU A 613 -2.94 -11.34 -26.26
N LEU A 614 -2.28 -12.04 -25.33
CA LEU A 614 -1.96 -13.47 -25.42
C LEU A 614 -3.22 -14.33 -25.51
N HIS A 615 -4.33 -13.90 -24.89
CA HIS A 615 -5.61 -14.59 -24.97
C HIS A 615 -6.27 -14.45 -26.34
N ILE A 616 -6.29 -13.23 -26.92
CA ILE A 616 -6.97 -12.99 -28.20
C ILE A 616 -6.17 -13.48 -29.41
N LEU A 617 -4.91 -13.88 -29.21
CA LEU A 617 -4.02 -14.30 -30.30
C LEU A 617 -4.62 -15.42 -31.17
N HIS A 618 -5.30 -16.40 -30.58
CA HIS A 618 -5.97 -17.45 -31.33
C HIS A 618 -7.21 -18.01 -30.64
N GLY A 619 -8.10 -18.61 -31.43
CA GLY A 619 -9.30 -19.29 -30.94
C GLY A 619 -10.37 -19.48 -32.01
N ASN A 620 -11.55 -19.93 -31.57
CA ASN A 620 -12.69 -20.30 -32.43
C ASN A 620 -13.87 -19.32 -32.29
N ARG A 621 -13.64 -18.13 -31.75
CA ARG A 621 -14.67 -17.10 -31.50
C ARG A 621 -14.25 -15.77 -32.13
N PRO A 622 -15.17 -14.82 -32.36
CA PRO A 622 -14.89 -13.56 -33.04
C PRO A 622 -13.82 -12.67 -32.39
N TYR A 623 -13.57 -12.86 -31.08
CA TYR A 623 -12.52 -12.14 -30.36
C TYR A 623 -11.11 -12.50 -30.84
N ALA A 624 -10.93 -13.66 -31.47
CA ALA A 624 -9.61 -14.16 -31.85
C ALA A 624 -9.06 -13.44 -33.08
N LEU A 625 -7.76 -13.15 -33.07
CA LEU A 625 -7.03 -12.56 -34.19
C LEU A 625 -6.75 -13.58 -35.29
N SER A 626 -6.58 -14.85 -34.91
CA SER A 626 -6.36 -15.92 -35.88
C SER A 626 -7.62 -16.23 -36.69
N ARG A 627 -7.42 -16.91 -37.82
CA ARG A 627 -8.39 -17.85 -38.43
C ARG A 627 -8.88 -18.86 -37.40
N CYS A 628 -9.96 -19.59 -37.70
CA CYS A 628 -10.60 -20.47 -36.73
C CYS A 628 -9.62 -21.56 -36.24
N SER A 629 -9.18 -21.46 -34.99
CA SER A 629 -8.25 -22.40 -34.35
C SER A 629 -8.81 -22.82 -32.99
N HIS A 630 -8.20 -23.82 -32.36
CA HIS A 630 -8.65 -24.28 -31.06
C HIS A 630 -8.33 -23.25 -29.95
N PRO A 631 -9.23 -23.02 -28.97
CA PRO A 631 -9.13 -21.91 -28.02
C PRO A 631 -8.05 -22.07 -26.95
N VAL A 632 -7.50 -23.28 -26.77
CA VAL A 632 -6.44 -23.54 -25.77
C VAL A 632 -5.12 -23.73 -26.47
N THR A 633 -5.01 -24.79 -27.28
CA THR A 633 -3.86 -25.09 -28.14
C THR A 633 -4.05 -24.49 -29.54
N PRO A 634 -3.09 -23.74 -30.10
CA PRO A 634 -3.14 -23.27 -31.48
C PRO A 634 -2.88 -24.45 -32.43
N PHE A 635 -3.96 -25.13 -32.84
CA PHE A 635 -3.94 -26.14 -33.91
C PHE A 635 -4.08 -25.48 -35.28
N LYS A 636 -3.73 -26.22 -36.34
CA LYS A 636 -3.84 -25.74 -37.72
C LYS A 636 -5.20 -25.07 -37.95
N PRO A 637 -5.23 -23.80 -38.36
CA PRO A 637 -6.46 -23.04 -38.45
C PRO A 637 -7.22 -23.35 -39.74
N SER A 638 -8.53 -23.09 -39.74
CA SER A 638 -9.43 -23.23 -40.88
C SER A 638 -10.24 -21.95 -41.15
N GLY A 639 -10.96 -21.89 -42.27
CA GLY A 639 -11.73 -20.72 -42.72
C GLY A 639 -10.92 -19.75 -43.58
N ASP A 640 -11.49 -18.60 -43.96
CA ASP A 640 -10.83 -17.65 -44.86
C ASP A 640 -9.88 -16.69 -44.13
N PHE A 641 -8.94 -16.09 -44.88
CA PHE A 641 -8.09 -15.02 -44.35
C PHE A 641 -8.88 -13.72 -44.25
N GLU A 642 -9.49 -13.49 -43.09
CA GLU A 642 -10.21 -12.26 -42.78
C GLU A 642 -9.31 -11.27 -42.03
N TYR A 643 -9.31 -10.00 -42.44
CA TYR A 643 -8.65 -8.96 -41.65
C TYR A 643 -9.36 -8.78 -40.31
N ARG A 644 -8.62 -9.02 -39.22
CA ARG A 644 -9.10 -8.91 -37.85
C ARG A 644 -8.21 -7.93 -37.09
N PRO A 645 -8.62 -6.65 -36.95
CA PRO A 645 -7.77 -5.63 -36.30
C PRO A 645 -7.52 -5.97 -34.83
N LEU A 646 -6.27 -5.79 -34.39
CA LEU A 646 -5.79 -6.12 -33.05
C LEU A 646 -6.36 -5.18 -31.98
N ILE A 647 -6.22 -3.88 -32.20
CA ILE A 647 -6.52 -2.82 -31.21
C ILE A 647 -7.95 -2.91 -30.63
N PRO A 648 -9.04 -2.98 -31.43
CA PRO A 648 -10.40 -3.01 -30.86
C PRO A 648 -10.66 -4.27 -30.03
N ARG A 649 -10.16 -5.44 -30.48
CA ARG A 649 -10.31 -6.71 -29.75
C ARG A 649 -9.55 -6.72 -28.42
N LEU A 650 -8.36 -6.13 -28.42
CA LEU A 650 -7.58 -5.95 -27.21
C LEU A 650 -8.30 -5.04 -26.22
N LYS A 651 -8.82 -3.89 -26.69
CA LYS A 651 -9.60 -2.95 -25.88
C LYS A 651 -10.82 -3.61 -25.23
N GLU A 652 -11.58 -4.39 -25.99
CA GLU A 652 -12.75 -5.12 -25.49
C GLU A 652 -12.38 -6.18 -24.45
N LYS A 653 -11.26 -6.89 -24.63
CA LYS A 653 -10.79 -7.87 -23.63
C LYS A 653 -10.35 -7.17 -22.36
N ILE A 654 -9.60 -6.07 -22.44
CA ILE A 654 -9.15 -5.27 -21.29
C ILE A 654 -10.35 -4.74 -20.50
N ALA A 655 -11.30 -4.10 -21.18
CA ALA A 655 -12.49 -3.53 -20.53
C ALA A 655 -13.28 -4.59 -19.75
N ARG A 656 -13.40 -5.82 -20.29
CA ARG A 656 -14.04 -6.93 -19.56
C ARG A 656 -13.26 -7.39 -18.34
N MET A 657 -11.93 -7.32 -18.34
CA MET A 657 -11.11 -7.73 -17.19
C MET A 657 -11.13 -6.69 -16.07
N LEU A 658 -11.12 -5.40 -16.42
CA LEU A 658 -11.22 -4.30 -15.44
C LEU A 658 -12.56 -4.26 -14.68
N GLN A 659 -13.60 -4.90 -15.22
CA GLN A 659 -14.89 -5.05 -14.53
C GLN A 659 -14.90 -6.14 -13.45
N SER A 660 -13.81 -6.88 -13.26
CA SER A 660 -13.76 -7.95 -12.26
C SER A 660 -13.70 -7.37 -10.84
N GLU A 661 -14.57 -7.82 -9.95
CA GLU A 661 -14.59 -7.39 -8.54
C GLU A 661 -13.62 -8.21 -7.68
N TYR A 662 -12.88 -7.54 -6.80
CA TYR A 662 -11.96 -8.20 -5.87
C TYR A 662 -12.48 -8.16 -4.44
N PRO A 663 -12.23 -9.20 -3.64
CA PRO A 663 -12.55 -9.18 -2.22
C PRO A 663 -11.70 -8.10 -1.52
N GLN A 664 -12.34 -7.28 -0.69
CA GLN A 664 -11.70 -6.12 -0.03
C GLN A 664 -10.54 -6.51 0.91
N ASN A 665 -10.51 -7.77 1.36
CA ASN A 665 -9.45 -8.34 2.20
C ASN A 665 -8.33 -9.05 1.40
N ALA A 666 -8.29 -8.92 0.07
CA ALA A 666 -7.24 -9.53 -0.75
C ALA A 666 -5.89 -8.81 -0.59
N PHE A 667 -4.85 -9.56 -0.24
CA PHE A 667 -3.49 -9.05 -0.13
C PHE A 667 -2.80 -9.02 -1.49
N CYS A 668 -2.02 -7.96 -1.75
CA CYS A 668 -1.18 -7.93 -2.95
C CYS A 668 -0.16 -9.07 -2.91
N GLY A 669 -0.13 -9.84 -3.99
CA GLY A 669 0.80 -10.94 -4.18
C GLY A 669 2.11 -10.55 -4.81
N MET A 670 2.86 -11.57 -5.16
CA MET A 670 4.08 -11.46 -5.96
C MET A 670 4.15 -12.58 -6.99
N ALA A 671 4.58 -12.24 -8.20
CA ALA A 671 4.93 -13.21 -9.23
C ALA A 671 6.44 -13.13 -9.55
N THR A 672 7.11 -14.26 -9.72
CA THR A 672 8.50 -14.33 -10.18
C THR A 672 8.65 -15.24 -11.40
N GLN A 673 9.68 -14.96 -12.20
CA GLN A 673 10.05 -15.79 -13.35
C GLN A 673 11.43 -16.40 -13.16
N LEU A 674 11.53 -17.47 -12.37
CA LEU A 674 12.79 -18.14 -12.06
C LEU A 674 12.65 -19.67 -12.14
N PRO A 675 13.75 -20.42 -12.36
CA PRO A 675 13.79 -21.81 -11.98
C PRO A 675 13.44 -21.93 -10.50
N PHE A 676 12.56 -22.87 -10.12
CA PHE A 676 12.12 -22.97 -8.72
C PHE A 676 13.32 -23.09 -7.77
N SER A 677 14.38 -23.81 -8.15
CA SER A 677 15.60 -23.98 -7.35
C SER A 677 16.36 -22.69 -7.04
N LYS A 678 16.04 -21.57 -7.69
CA LYS A 678 16.62 -20.24 -7.44
C LYS A 678 15.74 -19.34 -6.58
N LEU A 679 14.57 -19.81 -6.13
CA LEU A 679 13.69 -19.06 -5.25
C LEU A 679 14.29 -18.93 -3.85
N ASN A 680 14.27 -17.72 -3.30
CA ASN A 680 14.81 -17.42 -1.97
C ASN A 680 13.72 -16.95 -1.01
N TYR A 681 12.99 -17.90 -0.42
CA TYR A 681 11.94 -17.65 0.57
C TYR A 681 12.26 -18.27 1.94
N THR A 682 13.54 -18.32 2.29
CA THR A 682 14.07 -19.09 3.43
C THR A 682 13.24 -18.91 4.71
N GLY A 683 12.52 -19.95 5.12
CA GLY A 683 11.72 -20.01 6.34
C GLY A 683 10.52 -19.06 6.41
N ASN A 684 10.04 -18.55 5.28
CA ASN A 684 9.00 -17.50 5.25
C ASN A 684 7.65 -17.96 4.68
N ILE A 685 7.56 -19.17 4.11
CA ILE A 685 6.31 -19.69 3.52
C ILE A 685 5.53 -20.53 4.53
N ASP A 686 4.23 -20.30 4.66
CA ASP A 686 3.35 -21.08 5.54
C ASP A 686 2.93 -22.41 4.90
N VAL A 687 2.51 -22.34 3.63
CA VAL A 687 2.03 -23.50 2.87
C VAL A 687 2.53 -23.41 1.43
N VAL A 688 3.08 -24.51 0.93
CA VAL A 688 3.33 -24.70 -0.50
C VAL A 688 2.18 -25.55 -1.05
N ILE A 689 1.46 -25.03 -2.04
CA ILE A 689 0.44 -25.78 -2.76
C ILE A 689 0.75 -25.69 -4.25
N THR A 690 0.92 -26.83 -4.90
CA THR A 690 1.28 -26.84 -6.32
C THR A 690 0.82 -28.12 -7.03
N SER A 691 0.82 -28.05 -8.35
CA SER A 691 0.51 -29.16 -9.24
C SER A 691 1.66 -29.34 -10.23
N PRO A 692 2.74 -30.02 -9.83
CA PRO A 692 3.86 -30.30 -10.73
C PRO A 692 3.38 -30.98 -12.01
N PRO A 693 4.11 -30.85 -13.14
CA PRO A 693 3.71 -31.48 -14.39
C PRO A 693 3.58 -32.99 -14.21
N PHE A 694 2.44 -33.56 -14.62
CA PHE A 694 2.21 -34.99 -14.46
C PHE A 694 3.20 -35.81 -15.31
N ALA A 695 3.52 -37.03 -14.86
CA ALA A 695 4.27 -37.99 -15.65
C ALA A 695 3.56 -38.22 -17.00
N ASP A 696 4.34 -38.34 -18.08
CA ASP A 696 3.85 -38.49 -19.45
C ASP A 696 2.86 -37.39 -19.92
N SER A 697 2.90 -36.20 -19.29
CA SER A 697 2.08 -35.06 -19.70
C SER A 697 2.53 -34.40 -21.01
N THR A 698 1.60 -33.63 -21.58
CA THR A 698 1.83 -32.81 -22.78
C THR A 698 2.91 -31.77 -22.53
N ARG A 699 3.77 -31.54 -23.54
CA ARG A 699 4.81 -30.47 -23.49
C ARG A 699 4.13 -29.10 -23.43
N PHE A 700 4.16 -28.43 -22.27
CA PHE A 700 3.43 -27.19 -22.03
C PHE A 700 3.85 -26.05 -22.95
N PHE A 701 5.14 -26.00 -23.29
CA PHE A 701 5.66 -24.99 -24.22
C PHE A 701 5.14 -25.19 -25.65
N ILE A 702 4.96 -26.44 -26.11
CA ILE A 702 4.36 -26.71 -27.44
C ILE A 702 2.87 -26.35 -27.42
N ALA A 703 2.17 -26.66 -26.33
CA ALA A 703 0.76 -26.30 -26.18
C ALA A 703 0.51 -24.78 -26.25
N ASN A 704 1.52 -23.97 -25.88
CA ASN A 704 1.46 -22.52 -25.83
C ASN A 704 2.43 -21.85 -26.82
N TRP A 705 2.89 -22.54 -27.86
CA TRP A 705 4.00 -22.08 -28.71
C TRP A 705 3.78 -20.69 -29.30
N LEU A 706 2.55 -20.39 -29.73
CA LEU A 706 2.22 -19.09 -30.33
C LEU A 706 2.24 -17.95 -29.30
N ARG A 707 1.90 -18.24 -28.04
CA ARG A 707 1.94 -17.29 -26.91
C ARG A 707 3.37 -17.06 -26.44
N LEU A 708 4.15 -18.13 -26.29
CA LEU A 708 5.57 -18.06 -25.92
C LEU A 708 6.40 -17.37 -26.99
N TRP A 709 6.09 -17.65 -28.27
CA TRP A 709 6.58 -16.87 -29.39
C TRP A 709 6.24 -15.41 -29.11
N LEU A 710 4.96 -14.99 -29.01
CA LEU A 710 4.62 -13.58 -28.80
C LEU A 710 5.39 -12.90 -27.65
N THR A 711 5.62 -13.59 -26.52
CA THR A 711 6.34 -13.05 -25.34
C THR A 711 7.85 -12.93 -25.51
N GLY A 712 8.43 -13.40 -26.61
CA GLY A 712 9.83 -13.15 -26.94
C GLY A 712 10.65 -14.38 -27.33
N TRP A 713 10.09 -15.60 -27.25
CA TRP A 713 10.82 -16.79 -27.68
C TRP A 713 11.08 -16.75 -29.18
N GLU A 714 12.30 -17.08 -29.57
CA GLU A 714 12.69 -17.32 -30.95
C GLU A 714 12.60 -18.81 -31.30
N PRO A 715 12.56 -19.20 -32.59
CA PRO A 715 12.46 -20.60 -33.00
C PRO A 715 13.48 -21.53 -32.32
N GLU A 716 14.70 -21.05 -32.12
CA GLU A 716 15.80 -21.78 -31.48
C GLU A 716 15.53 -22.04 -29.98
N ASP A 717 14.86 -21.11 -29.29
CA ASP A 717 14.53 -21.22 -27.86
C ASP A 717 13.70 -22.47 -27.58
N PHE A 718 12.80 -22.84 -28.50
CA PHE A 718 11.96 -24.04 -28.37
C PHE A 718 12.75 -25.35 -28.40
N VAL A 719 13.98 -25.32 -28.92
CA VAL A 719 14.89 -26.47 -28.93
C VAL A 719 15.83 -26.43 -27.72
N VAL A 720 16.44 -25.28 -27.44
CA VAL A 720 17.49 -25.18 -26.41
C VAL A 720 16.96 -25.10 -24.99
N ARG A 721 15.78 -24.50 -24.77
CA ARG A 721 15.22 -24.31 -23.42
C ARG A 721 14.48 -25.53 -22.88
N GLN A 722 14.11 -26.49 -23.73
CA GLN A 722 13.27 -27.64 -23.33
C GLN A 722 13.88 -28.45 -22.17
N GLU A 723 15.21 -28.53 -22.10
CA GLU A 723 15.98 -29.26 -21.08
C GLU A 723 15.87 -28.62 -19.68
N GLN A 724 15.40 -27.38 -19.57
CA GLN A 724 15.24 -26.68 -18.30
C GLN A 724 13.96 -27.08 -17.56
N PHE A 725 12.94 -27.53 -18.31
CA PHE A 725 11.60 -27.80 -17.82
C PHE A 725 11.48 -29.14 -17.09
N LEU A 726 10.70 -29.13 -16.01
CA LEU A 726 10.54 -30.29 -15.13
C LEU A 726 9.88 -31.47 -15.85
N GLU A 727 8.92 -31.21 -16.75
CA GLU A 727 8.26 -32.24 -17.54
C GLU A 727 9.17 -32.99 -18.50
N TYR A 728 10.30 -32.38 -18.88
CA TYR A 728 11.30 -33.00 -19.73
C TYR A 728 12.31 -33.77 -18.89
N LYS A 729 12.81 -33.14 -17.81
CA LYS A 729 13.76 -33.75 -16.87
C LYS A 729 13.21 -35.03 -16.22
N GLN A 730 11.94 -35.02 -15.81
CA GLN A 730 11.33 -36.17 -15.12
C GLN A 730 11.22 -37.44 -15.98
N ARG A 731 11.27 -37.32 -17.32
CA ARG A 731 11.26 -38.48 -18.23
C ARG A 731 12.55 -39.29 -18.17
N ARG A 732 13.66 -38.66 -17.76
CA ARG A 732 14.95 -39.32 -17.61
C ARG A 732 15.07 -39.97 -16.24
N ASN A 733 14.74 -39.23 -15.19
CA ASN A 733 14.78 -39.70 -13.82
C ASN A 733 13.85 -38.84 -12.94
N MET A 734 13.05 -39.47 -12.08
CA MET A 734 12.19 -38.82 -11.09
C MET A 734 12.98 -38.23 -9.90
N ASP A 735 14.25 -38.57 -9.73
CA ASP A 735 15.13 -38.03 -8.68
C ASP A 735 15.32 -36.51 -8.75
N ILE A 736 14.94 -35.88 -9.86
CA ILE A 736 14.88 -34.41 -9.95
C ILE A 736 13.94 -33.78 -8.90
N TYR A 737 13.06 -34.57 -8.28
CA TYR A 737 12.19 -34.11 -7.21
C TYR A 737 12.89 -34.04 -5.85
N TYR A 738 14.09 -34.61 -5.67
CA TYR A 738 14.89 -34.35 -4.46
C TYR A 738 15.19 -32.85 -4.33
N ASP A 739 15.67 -32.23 -5.41
CA ASP A 739 15.93 -30.78 -5.43
C ASP A 739 14.65 -29.97 -5.15
N PHE A 740 13.50 -30.45 -5.65
CA PHE A 740 12.21 -29.83 -5.36
C PHE A 740 11.86 -29.91 -3.87
N PHE A 741 11.93 -31.08 -3.26
CA PHE A 741 11.66 -31.24 -1.82
C PHE A 741 12.67 -30.47 -0.96
N ASN A 742 13.95 -30.48 -1.31
CA ASN A 742 15.00 -29.69 -0.64
C ASN A 742 14.66 -28.20 -0.68
N SER A 743 14.24 -27.71 -1.85
CA SER A 743 13.84 -26.31 -1.99
C SER A 743 12.58 -25.98 -1.19
N CYS A 744 11.54 -26.84 -1.25
CA CYS A 744 10.33 -26.70 -0.44
C CYS A 744 10.63 -26.67 1.07
N ALA A 745 11.54 -27.53 1.54
CA ALA A 745 11.97 -27.56 2.93
C ALA A 745 12.67 -26.26 3.32
N GLY A 746 13.50 -25.69 2.43
CA GLY A 746 14.13 -24.40 2.63
C GLY A 746 13.14 -23.23 2.74
N TRP A 747 12.08 -23.23 1.93
CA TRP A 747 11.09 -22.14 1.90
C TRP A 747 10.09 -22.18 3.06
N LEU A 748 9.62 -23.37 3.42
CA LEU A 748 8.57 -23.54 4.42
C LEU A 748 9.05 -23.16 5.82
N LYS A 749 8.17 -22.60 6.65
CA LYS A 749 8.38 -22.50 8.10
C LYS A 749 8.49 -23.89 8.74
N PRO A 750 9.06 -24.03 9.95
CA PRO A 750 8.95 -25.28 10.72
C PRO A 750 7.49 -25.71 10.85
N LYS A 751 7.20 -27.00 10.63
CA LYS A 751 5.83 -27.56 10.53
C LYS A 751 4.97 -26.98 9.39
N GLY A 752 5.58 -26.28 8.44
CA GLY A 752 4.92 -25.83 7.23
C GLY A 752 4.37 -27.00 6.42
N ARG A 753 3.31 -26.74 5.66
CA ARG A 753 2.56 -27.77 4.93
C ARG A 753 2.93 -27.75 3.45
N LEU A 754 3.04 -28.93 2.86
CA LEU A 754 3.22 -29.10 1.42
C LEU A 754 2.06 -29.94 0.88
N ILE A 755 1.34 -29.41 -0.10
CA ILE A 755 0.21 -30.08 -0.74
C ILE A 755 0.50 -30.22 -2.23
N LEU A 756 0.48 -31.44 -2.71
CA LEU A 756 0.71 -31.77 -4.11
C LEU A 756 -0.55 -32.35 -4.73
N HIS A 757 -0.92 -31.83 -5.90
CA HIS A 757 -1.91 -32.42 -6.77
C HIS A 757 -1.19 -32.98 -8.00
N VAL A 758 -1.17 -34.30 -8.15
CA VAL A 758 -0.42 -35.02 -9.20
C VAL A 758 -1.32 -36.01 -9.94
N GLY A 759 -0.78 -36.67 -10.96
CA GLY A 759 -1.52 -37.64 -11.77
C GLY A 759 -0.89 -39.02 -11.74
N LYS A 760 -1.73 -40.05 -11.81
CA LYS A 760 -1.33 -41.44 -12.01
C LYS A 760 -1.59 -41.86 -13.44
N THR A 761 -0.60 -42.43 -14.11
CA THR A 761 -0.71 -42.98 -15.47
C THR A 761 -0.67 -44.51 -15.44
N ALA A 762 -0.66 -45.15 -16.61
CA ALA A 762 -0.42 -46.59 -16.70
C ALA A 762 1.02 -46.97 -16.32
N SER A 763 1.97 -46.06 -16.55
CA SER A 763 3.42 -46.23 -16.44
C SER A 763 4.00 -45.69 -15.14
N CYS A 764 3.31 -44.76 -14.46
CA CYS A 764 3.84 -44.07 -13.29
C CYS A 764 2.74 -43.77 -12.25
N ASN A 765 3.01 -44.16 -11.00
CA ASN A 765 2.26 -43.72 -9.83
C ASN A 765 3.03 -42.58 -9.14
N MET A 766 2.71 -41.33 -9.49
CA MET A 766 3.46 -40.19 -8.98
C MET A 766 3.37 -40.05 -7.46
N ALA A 767 2.27 -40.45 -6.82
CA ALA A 767 2.19 -40.39 -5.36
C ALA A 767 3.27 -41.25 -4.70
N GLU A 768 3.45 -42.49 -5.15
CA GLU A 768 4.49 -43.39 -4.63
C GLU A 768 5.91 -42.85 -4.90
N GLU A 769 6.16 -42.40 -6.14
CA GLU A 769 7.46 -41.85 -6.55
C GLU A 769 7.84 -40.57 -5.79
N LEU A 770 6.89 -39.68 -5.53
CA LEU A 770 7.15 -38.44 -4.81
C LEU A 770 7.25 -38.66 -3.30
N SER A 771 6.42 -39.54 -2.72
CA SER A 771 6.49 -39.87 -1.31
C SER A 771 7.83 -40.49 -0.91
N SER A 772 8.43 -41.34 -1.77
CA SER A 772 9.75 -41.93 -1.48
C SER A 772 10.89 -40.90 -1.45
N ARG A 773 10.76 -39.81 -2.21
CA ARG A 773 11.76 -38.73 -2.32
C ARG A 773 11.57 -37.60 -1.31
N ALA A 774 10.37 -37.48 -0.74
CA ALA A 774 10.05 -36.49 0.28
C ALA A 774 10.70 -36.80 1.65
N GLY A 775 11.05 -38.08 1.88
CA GLY A 775 11.27 -38.66 3.21
C GLY A 775 12.39 -38.03 4.05
N GLU A 776 13.35 -37.32 3.48
CA GLU A 776 14.39 -36.63 4.28
C GLU A 776 13.81 -35.44 5.05
N HIS A 777 12.93 -34.66 4.42
CA HIS A 777 12.47 -33.38 4.94
C HIS A 777 10.98 -33.35 5.32
N PHE A 778 10.19 -34.29 4.81
CA PHE A 778 8.75 -34.29 4.97
C PHE A 778 8.23 -35.62 5.48
N GLN A 779 7.17 -35.54 6.27
CA GLN A 779 6.35 -36.68 6.65
C GLN A 779 5.07 -36.63 5.83
N LEU A 780 4.75 -37.71 5.13
CA LEU A 780 3.45 -37.87 4.47
C LEU A 780 2.38 -38.04 5.55
N VAL A 781 1.37 -37.17 5.51
CA VAL A 781 0.26 -37.13 6.47
C VAL A 781 -0.89 -37.97 5.96
N TYR A 782 -1.28 -37.75 4.70
CA TYR A 782 -2.35 -38.46 4.04
C TYR A 782 -2.17 -38.38 2.51
N SER A 783 -2.70 -39.36 1.81
CA SER A 783 -2.80 -39.33 0.34
C SER A 783 -4.02 -40.11 -0.12
N PHE A 784 -4.68 -39.63 -1.17
CA PHE A 784 -5.80 -40.32 -1.78
C PHE A 784 -5.85 -40.11 -3.29
N GLU A 785 -6.68 -40.91 -3.96
CA GLU A 785 -6.83 -40.95 -5.41
C GLU A 785 -8.27 -40.65 -5.82
N GLU A 786 -8.45 -39.77 -6.81
CA GLU A 786 -9.73 -39.41 -7.44
C GLU A 786 -9.74 -39.92 -8.89
N ASN A 787 -10.67 -40.80 -9.26
CA ASN A 787 -10.77 -41.33 -10.62
C ASN A 787 -11.26 -40.24 -11.60
N VAL A 788 -10.56 -40.08 -12.74
CA VAL A 788 -10.90 -39.08 -13.77
C VAL A 788 -11.21 -39.66 -15.15
N GLN A 789 -11.36 -40.99 -15.28
CA GLN A 789 -11.55 -41.69 -16.55
C GLN A 789 -12.83 -41.29 -17.32
N ASN A 790 -13.84 -40.74 -16.63
CA ASN A 790 -15.12 -40.34 -17.21
C ASN A 790 -15.25 -38.82 -17.53
N ARG A 791 -14.16 -38.05 -17.53
CA ARG A 791 -14.22 -36.59 -17.80
C ARG A 791 -14.35 -36.26 -19.30
N GLU A 792 -15.12 -35.22 -19.61
CA GLU A 792 -15.41 -34.75 -20.98
C GLU A 792 -14.16 -34.46 -21.82
N LYS A 793 -14.20 -34.86 -23.09
CA LYS A 793 -13.18 -34.59 -24.09
C LYS A 793 -13.29 -33.12 -24.51
N PHE A 794 -12.29 -32.29 -24.19
CA PHE A 794 -12.21 -30.87 -24.56
C PHE A 794 -12.05 -30.62 -26.07
N GLY A 795 -12.70 -31.41 -26.94
CA GLY A 795 -12.47 -31.41 -28.39
C GLY A 795 -11.09 -31.93 -28.79
N ILE A 796 -10.30 -32.45 -27.85
CA ILE A 796 -8.99 -33.07 -28.06
C ILE A 796 -9.22 -34.59 -28.11
N THR A 797 -8.78 -35.22 -29.21
CA THR A 797 -9.02 -36.65 -29.51
C THR A 797 -8.30 -37.61 -28.56
N ALA A 798 -7.20 -37.17 -27.93
CA ALA A 798 -6.43 -37.96 -26.98
C ALA A 798 -6.76 -37.56 -25.53
N GLN A 799 -7.32 -38.48 -24.76
CA GLN A 799 -7.34 -38.40 -23.31
C GLN A 799 -5.86 -38.39 -22.86
N GLY A 800 -5.46 -37.44 -22.02
CA GLY A 800 -4.12 -37.49 -21.41
C GLY A 800 -3.92 -38.85 -20.73
N ALA A 801 -2.68 -39.33 -20.63
CA ALA A 801 -2.36 -40.67 -20.10
C ALA A 801 -2.78 -40.90 -18.62
N THR A 802 -3.28 -39.85 -17.96
CA THR A 802 -3.70 -39.84 -16.55
C THR A 802 -5.02 -40.58 -16.35
N LYS A 803 -4.97 -41.64 -15.54
CA LYS A 803 -6.13 -42.45 -15.13
C LYS A 803 -6.86 -41.83 -13.94
N SER A 804 -6.12 -41.22 -13.03
CA SER A 804 -6.64 -40.63 -11.79
C SER A 804 -5.77 -39.47 -11.32
N HIS A 805 -6.37 -38.54 -10.59
CA HIS A 805 -5.65 -37.50 -9.87
C HIS A 805 -5.31 -38.00 -8.47
N GLN A 806 -4.14 -37.65 -7.95
CA GLN A 806 -3.70 -38.01 -6.63
C GLN A 806 -3.38 -36.75 -5.83
N TYR A 807 -3.77 -36.75 -4.56
CA TYR A 807 -3.51 -35.66 -3.63
C TYR A 807 -2.56 -36.17 -2.56
N LEU A 808 -1.50 -35.42 -2.28
CA LEU A 808 -0.55 -35.74 -1.22
C LEU A 808 -0.47 -34.56 -0.26
N PHE A 809 -0.61 -34.86 1.03
CA PHE A 809 -0.52 -33.90 2.12
C PHE A 809 0.72 -34.24 2.95
N PHE A 810 1.67 -33.33 2.97
CA PHE A 810 2.92 -33.46 3.72
C PHE A 810 3.03 -32.37 4.79
N ILE A 811 3.74 -32.69 5.86
CA ILE A 811 4.20 -31.72 6.85
C ILE A 811 5.73 -31.75 6.90
N ARG A 812 6.36 -30.58 6.99
CA ARG A 812 7.81 -30.47 7.17
C ARG A 812 8.20 -31.05 8.54
N LYS A 813 9.20 -31.94 8.54
CA LYS A 813 9.76 -32.58 9.75
C LYS A 813 10.43 -31.59 10.69
#